data_AF-A0A3D6DP35-F1
#
_entry.id   AF-A0A3D6DP35-F1
#
_cell.length_a   1.000
_cell.length_b   1.000
_cell.length_c   1.000
_cell.angle_alpha   90.00
_cell.angle_beta   90.00
_cell.angle_gamma   90.00
#
_symmetry.space_group_name_H-M   'P 1'
#
loop_
_entity.id
_entity.type
_entity.pdbx_description
1 polymer ?
#
loop_
_entity_poly.entity_id
_entity_poly.type
_entity_poly.pdbx_seq_one_letter_code
_entity_poly.pdbx_strand_id
1 'polypeptide(L)'
;QAILDAVAHAHAAGIIHRDLKPSNILIDDDGVPRVMDFGIASRSTGTGSDGGQWSGTPAYMAPEYIEKRTSNERTDIFSAGLVLYELLSGQRAVAGGDIKQVMQHIAGTDIRLPPELSSLLDERLVAVLYRALARDPQSRYGSAVEMRAALDDYLQPESTAPSADAKQSTIEFLLRRMRHKSDFPALSESVGAINRITASENQSVSELSNAILKDFSLTNKILRMVNSVHYRQAGGGSISTVSRAVVVLGLDALRSIAITVMLFDHLQNKENANQLKEEFLRANLAGALAKDLGGKTATRGDVEQAFICSMFHNLGRLLSQYYFPEESAEIRRVQQQKNCSEEAAALQVLGLSFEDLGIGIAQSWGFPKLIVSSMRKLPAGSVRRPVNSEDRLRVLAALSNELCALVADAGPDQQQKELRKIVARFGEVIEVDEQSLQRTLVKSFEHMTHFAGIIHLNLQQTRFGRKLKAWGAAPATRPVAELVPTRDDGLAGGTVLSDDVPEAVACDERSVDGSEFVPAASPDAGEVILMAGIQDVSNALVSEFRLNDVLRIILETIYRAKGFRTVILCIRDGRSNSMLGRFGFGPNAPEVARRFKFSLVFAADIFHAALANGVDVLISDTSDAKIAARIPAWFRKAVSAHRLVVFPLCVKGSPVAMIYADRQHAGEIVISEKELSLLRTLRNQAVLAIKQSI
;
A
#
# COMPACT_ATOMS: atom_id res chain seq x y z
N GLN A 1 28.63 29.27 18.58
CA GLN A 1 27.16 29.34 18.36
C GLN A 1 26.62 30.73 18.66
N ALA A 2 26.66 31.23 19.90
CA ALA A 2 26.08 32.53 20.29
C ALA A 2 26.57 33.76 19.47
N ILE A 3 27.84 33.80 19.04
CA ILE A 3 28.34 34.87 18.13
C ILE A 3 27.55 34.87 16.80
N LEU A 4 27.28 33.70 16.22
CA LEU A 4 26.53 33.58 14.96
C LEU A 4 25.05 33.91 15.14
N ASP A 5 24.47 33.63 16.31
CA ASP A 5 23.10 34.05 16.66
C ASP A 5 22.98 35.59 16.68
N ALA A 6 23.94 36.27 17.30
CA ALA A 6 23.98 37.73 17.33
C ALA A 6 24.14 38.33 15.92
N VAL A 7 25.04 37.77 15.10
CA VAL A 7 25.24 38.19 13.71
C VAL A 7 24.00 37.95 12.86
N ALA A 8 23.36 36.78 12.98
CA ALA A 8 22.12 36.47 12.28
C ALA A 8 20.99 37.43 12.64
N HIS A 9 20.88 37.82 13.92
CA HIS A 9 19.91 38.82 14.36
C HIS A 9 20.17 40.19 13.74
N ALA A 10 21.43 40.63 13.68
CA ALA A 10 21.80 41.88 13.01
C ALA A 10 21.48 41.85 11.50
N HIS A 11 21.81 40.74 10.82
CA HIS A 11 21.50 40.54 9.39
C HIS A 11 20.00 40.59 9.11
N ALA A 12 19.17 39.96 9.96
CA ALA A 12 17.71 40.02 9.84
C ALA A 12 17.15 41.45 9.99
N ALA A 13 17.84 42.32 10.75
CA ALA A 13 17.55 43.75 10.84
C ALA A 13 18.14 44.58 9.68
N GLY A 14 18.77 43.93 8.70
CA GLY A 14 19.43 44.56 7.56
C GLY A 14 20.74 45.27 7.92
N ILE A 15 21.40 44.88 9.02
CA ILE A 15 22.64 45.48 9.52
C ILE A 15 23.79 44.51 9.28
N ILE A 16 24.82 44.94 8.54
CA ILE A 16 26.07 44.20 8.35
C ILE A 16 27.12 44.75 9.33
N HIS A 17 27.76 43.88 10.12
CA HIS A 17 28.67 44.28 11.20
C HIS A 17 29.97 44.91 10.69
N ARG A 18 30.59 44.33 9.64
CA ARG A 18 31.82 44.81 8.95
C ARG A 18 33.12 44.85 9.77
N ASP A 19 33.07 44.79 11.10
CA ASP A 19 34.24 44.73 11.99
C ASP A 19 34.11 43.64 13.07
N LEU A 20 33.66 42.44 12.69
CA LEU A 20 33.56 41.32 13.63
C LEU A 20 34.96 40.76 13.95
N LYS A 21 35.36 40.85 15.22
CA LYS A 21 36.70 40.45 15.73
C LYS A 21 36.64 40.14 17.23
N PRO A 22 37.66 39.47 17.81
CA PRO A 22 37.64 39.10 19.23
C PRO A 22 37.45 40.27 20.20
N SER A 23 38.03 41.45 19.95
CA SER A 23 37.86 42.62 20.85
C SER A 23 36.45 43.22 20.83
N ASN A 24 35.62 42.82 19.86
CA ASN A 24 34.22 43.24 19.75
C ASN A 24 33.27 42.12 20.23
N ILE A 25 33.80 41.10 20.92
CA ILE A 25 33.04 40.01 21.54
C ILE A 25 33.35 40.04 23.04
N LEU A 26 32.39 40.53 23.83
CA LEU A 26 32.48 40.52 25.28
C LEU A 26 31.98 39.18 25.84
N ILE A 27 32.54 38.75 26.96
CA ILE A 27 32.02 37.60 27.71
C ILE A 27 31.36 38.17 28.97
N ASP A 28 30.08 37.86 29.20
CA ASP A 28 29.36 38.27 30.41
C ASP A 28 29.66 37.35 31.61
N ASP A 29 29.08 37.68 32.77
CA ASP A 29 29.29 36.95 34.03
C ASP A 29 28.84 35.48 33.96
N ASP A 30 27.94 35.13 33.03
CA ASP A 30 27.45 33.78 32.78
C ASP A 30 28.32 33.02 31.74
N GLY A 31 29.40 33.65 31.24
CA GLY A 31 30.28 33.08 30.23
C GLY A 31 29.72 33.14 28.80
N VAL A 32 28.66 33.90 28.56
CA VAL A 32 28.01 33.99 27.24
C VAL A 32 28.66 35.09 26.40
N PRO A 33 29.10 34.80 25.15
CA PRO A 33 29.66 35.81 24.29
C PRO A 33 28.58 36.73 23.72
N ARG A 34 28.81 38.04 23.81
CA ARG A 34 27.96 39.12 23.31
C ARG A 34 28.74 39.96 22.29
N VAL A 35 28.19 40.10 21.10
CA VAL A 35 28.78 40.92 20.03
C VAL A 35 28.44 42.39 20.26
N MET A 36 29.44 43.26 20.17
CA MET A 36 29.33 44.71 20.40
C MET A 36 30.00 45.51 19.27
N ASP A 37 29.89 46.84 19.36
CA ASP A 37 30.55 47.81 18.48
C ASP A 37 30.13 47.72 17.00
N PHE A 38 28.87 48.11 16.75
CA PHE A 38 28.31 48.34 15.42
C PHE A 38 28.72 49.72 14.83
N GLY A 39 29.80 50.35 15.32
CA GLY A 39 30.20 51.71 14.94
C GLY A 39 30.57 51.90 13.47
N ILE A 40 30.77 50.81 12.73
CA ILE A 40 31.09 50.76 11.30
C ILE A 40 29.98 50.04 10.51
N ALA A 41 28.90 49.64 11.18
CA ALA A 41 27.84 48.85 10.58
C ALA A 41 27.04 49.68 9.57
N SER A 42 26.74 49.07 8.42
CA SER A 42 25.94 49.71 7.37
C SER A 42 24.59 49.05 7.23
N ARG A 43 23.56 49.86 6.99
CA ARG A 43 22.26 49.36 6.54
C ARG A 43 22.42 48.80 5.11
N SER A 44 21.83 47.64 4.86
CA SER A 44 21.77 47.01 3.54
C SER A 44 20.83 47.80 2.62
N THR A 45 21.31 48.93 2.09
CA THR A 45 20.71 49.58 0.91
C THR A 45 21.56 49.17 -0.29
N GLY A 46 20.94 48.45 -1.23
CA GLY A 46 21.61 47.68 -2.28
C GLY A 46 22.79 48.37 -2.97
N THR A 47 23.81 47.56 -3.25
CA THR A 47 24.89 47.82 -4.23
C THR A 47 25.35 49.28 -4.31
N GLY A 48 25.83 49.85 -3.20
CA GLY A 48 26.57 51.11 -3.19
C GLY A 48 28.04 50.85 -2.91
N SER A 49 28.94 51.27 -3.81
CA SER A 49 30.36 51.38 -3.50
C SER A 49 30.57 52.56 -2.54
N ASP A 50 30.81 52.27 -1.27
CA ASP A 50 31.07 53.31 -0.26
C ASP A 50 32.44 53.96 -0.55
N GLY A 51 32.43 55.20 -1.06
CA GLY A 51 33.61 55.97 -1.45
C GLY A 51 34.42 56.60 -0.30
N GLY A 52 34.66 55.86 0.79
CA GLY A 52 35.40 56.33 1.97
C GLY A 52 36.46 55.33 2.46
N GLN A 53 37.38 55.81 3.30
CA GLN A 53 38.52 55.07 3.89
C GLN A 53 38.13 53.66 4.37
N TRP A 54 39.05 52.70 4.24
CA TRP A 54 38.88 51.32 4.75
C TRP A 54 38.40 51.35 6.21
N SER A 55 37.19 50.86 6.44
CA SER A 55 36.62 50.78 7.78
C SER A 55 36.63 49.33 8.25
N GLY A 56 37.04 49.10 9.50
CA GLY A 56 37.22 47.78 10.11
C GLY A 56 38.69 47.42 10.37
N THR A 57 38.91 46.25 10.97
CA THR A 57 40.24 45.78 11.37
C THR A 57 40.85 44.94 10.25
N PRO A 58 41.99 45.34 9.67
CA PRO A 58 42.55 44.71 8.47
C PRO A 58 42.71 43.19 8.54
N ALA A 59 43.06 42.67 9.72
CA ALA A 59 43.25 41.23 9.95
C ALA A 59 41.95 40.40 9.89
N TYR A 60 40.77 41.02 9.93
CA TYR A 60 39.46 40.35 9.91
C TYR A 60 38.59 40.75 8.71
N MET A 61 39.12 41.51 7.76
CA MET A 61 38.39 41.95 6.57
C MET A 61 38.22 40.81 5.57
N ALA A 62 37.08 40.75 4.88
CA ALA A 62 36.86 39.77 3.82
C ALA A 62 37.52 40.20 2.49
N PRO A 63 38.00 39.25 1.65
CA PRO A 63 38.66 39.53 0.37
C PRO A 63 37.86 40.45 -0.56
N GLU A 64 36.55 40.23 -0.68
CA GLU A 64 35.68 41.02 -1.54
C GLU A 64 35.52 42.47 -1.05
N TYR A 65 35.60 42.68 0.26
CA TYR A 65 35.60 44.03 0.83
C TYR A 65 36.93 44.72 0.58
N ILE A 66 38.03 43.96 0.56
CA ILE A 66 39.36 44.48 0.27
C ILE A 66 39.48 44.89 -1.21
N GLU A 67 39.08 44.01 -2.12
CA GLU A 67 39.27 44.23 -3.56
C GLU A 67 38.23 45.17 -4.17
N LYS A 68 36.95 44.99 -3.80
CA LYS A 68 35.81 45.57 -4.53
C LYS A 68 34.98 46.53 -3.68
N ARG A 69 35.30 46.70 -2.40
CA ARG A 69 34.53 47.51 -1.44
C ARG A 69 33.07 47.09 -1.31
N THR A 70 32.79 45.82 -1.59
CA THR A 70 31.44 45.26 -1.44
C THR A 70 31.34 44.54 -0.11
N SER A 71 30.27 44.82 0.64
CA SER A 71 29.95 44.08 1.87
C SER A 71 28.55 43.49 1.78
N ASN A 72 28.38 42.25 2.20
CA ASN A 72 27.08 41.62 2.40
C ASN A 72 27.17 40.70 3.62
N GLU A 73 26.10 39.94 3.91
CA GLU A 73 26.09 39.00 5.05
C GLU A 73 27.28 38.03 5.05
N ARG A 74 27.76 37.63 3.86
CA ARG A 74 28.88 36.70 3.67
C ARG A 74 30.24 37.32 4.02
N THR A 75 30.31 38.64 4.12
CA THR A 75 31.49 39.37 4.64
C THR A 75 31.66 39.09 6.13
N ASP A 76 30.58 39.18 6.93
CA ASP A 76 30.64 38.88 8.36
C ASP A 76 30.86 37.38 8.63
N ILE A 77 30.39 36.49 7.74
CA ILE A 77 30.66 35.05 7.81
C ILE A 77 32.16 34.77 7.69
N PHE A 78 32.86 35.48 6.80
CA PHE A 78 34.32 35.34 6.68
C PHE A 78 35.03 35.81 7.95
N SER A 79 34.64 36.97 8.49
CA SER A 79 35.17 37.47 9.76
C SER A 79 34.89 36.50 10.93
N ALA A 80 33.71 35.88 10.97
CA ALA A 80 33.38 34.83 11.94
C ALA A 80 34.25 33.58 11.76
N GLY A 81 34.57 33.21 10.51
CA GLY A 81 35.53 32.16 10.18
C GLY A 81 36.94 32.47 10.70
N LEU A 82 37.38 33.73 10.65
CA LEU A 82 38.67 34.16 11.21
C LEU A 82 38.68 34.15 12.73
N VAL A 83 37.58 34.52 13.37
CA VAL A 83 37.42 34.34 14.82
C VAL A 83 37.48 32.86 15.19
N LEU A 84 36.80 31.98 14.44
CA LEU A 84 36.86 30.53 14.66
C LEU A 84 38.28 29.99 14.46
N TYR A 85 38.99 30.44 13.43
CA TYR A 85 40.40 30.09 13.22
C TYR A 85 41.25 30.41 14.47
N GLU A 86 41.09 31.61 15.03
CA GLU A 86 41.85 32.05 16.19
C GLU A 86 41.46 31.31 17.46
N LEU A 87 40.19 30.95 17.62
CA LEU A 87 39.73 30.07 18.71
C LEU A 87 40.36 28.66 18.62
N LEU A 88 40.57 28.14 17.41
CA LEU A 88 41.15 26.81 17.20
C LEU A 88 42.68 26.79 17.30
N SER A 89 43.34 27.84 16.84
CA SER A 89 44.80 27.91 16.77
C SER A 89 45.46 28.69 17.90
N GLY A 90 44.69 29.48 18.65
CA GLY A 90 45.20 30.42 19.64
C GLY A 90 45.99 31.59 19.04
N GLN A 91 46.04 31.72 17.71
CA GLN A 91 46.80 32.74 17.00
C GLN A 91 45.98 33.31 15.84
N ARG A 92 46.28 34.55 15.44
CA ARG A 92 45.63 35.17 14.28
C ARG A 92 46.03 34.44 12.99
N ALA A 93 45.07 34.28 12.08
CA ALA A 93 45.30 33.67 10.77
C ALA A 93 46.35 34.40 9.93
N VAL A 94 46.36 35.74 9.99
CA VAL A 94 47.34 36.58 9.31
C VAL A 94 47.90 37.57 10.32
N ALA A 95 49.18 37.41 10.63
CA ALA A 95 49.93 38.31 11.51
C ALA A 95 50.93 39.13 10.69
N GLY A 96 51.01 40.44 10.94
CA GLY A 96 51.95 41.32 10.26
C GLY A 96 51.89 42.74 10.81
N GLY A 97 53.04 43.42 10.84
CA GLY A 97 53.14 44.82 11.28
C GLY A 97 52.72 45.84 10.21
N ASP A 98 52.71 45.44 8.93
CA ASP A 98 52.28 46.29 7.81
C ASP A 98 50.86 45.91 7.36
N ILE A 99 49.94 46.86 7.52
CA ILE A 99 48.52 46.74 7.16
C ILE A 99 48.35 46.35 5.68
N LYS A 100 49.17 46.87 4.77
CA LYS A 100 49.05 46.57 3.34
C LYS A 100 49.39 45.12 3.02
N GLN A 101 50.39 44.56 3.70
CA GLN A 101 50.78 43.16 3.53
C GLN A 101 49.70 42.22 4.04
N VAL A 102 49.08 42.54 5.18
CA VAL A 102 47.97 41.76 5.74
C VAL A 102 46.78 41.73 4.76
N MET A 103 46.38 42.88 4.23
CA MET A 103 45.28 42.96 3.26
C MET A 103 45.60 42.20 1.96
N GLN A 104 46.81 42.34 1.43
CA GLN A 104 47.26 41.61 0.23
C GLN A 104 47.26 40.10 0.46
N HIS A 105 47.67 39.64 1.65
CA HIS A 105 47.68 38.22 1.97
C HIS A 105 46.26 37.65 2.03
N ILE A 106 45.33 38.36 2.69
CA ILE A 106 43.93 37.93 2.78
C ILE A 106 43.25 37.89 1.40
N ALA A 107 43.52 38.86 0.54
CA ALA A 107 42.98 38.87 -0.82
C ALA A 107 43.62 37.80 -1.73
N GLY A 108 44.94 37.60 -1.63
CA GLY A 108 45.71 36.78 -2.57
C GLY A 108 45.85 35.31 -2.20
N THR A 109 45.75 34.94 -0.92
CA THR A 109 46.15 33.62 -0.42
C THR A 109 45.00 32.93 0.32
N ASP A 110 44.81 31.64 0.07
CA ASP A 110 43.85 30.83 0.84
C ASP A 110 44.36 30.62 2.27
N ILE A 111 43.51 30.94 3.26
CA ILE A 111 43.83 30.78 4.67
C ILE A 111 43.71 29.31 5.06
N ARG A 112 44.80 28.74 5.57
CA ARG A 112 44.91 27.33 5.97
C ARG A 112 45.41 27.22 7.41
N LEU A 113 44.92 26.22 8.13
CA LEU A 113 45.46 25.88 9.44
C LEU A 113 46.89 25.28 9.28
N PRO A 114 47.77 25.43 10.28
CA PRO A 114 49.05 24.72 10.31
C PRO A 114 48.82 23.20 10.16
N PRO A 115 49.63 22.47 9.37
CA PRO A 115 49.43 21.03 9.13
C PRO A 115 49.37 20.20 10.43
N GLU A 116 50.13 20.60 11.45
CA GLU A 116 50.17 19.96 12.75
C GLU A 116 48.84 20.12 13.49
N LEU A 117 48.19 21.28 13.37
CA LEU A 117 46.90 21.55 14.00
C LEU A 117 45.75 20.97 13.18
N SER A 118 45.82 21.07 11.85
CA SER A 118 44.78 20.54 10.95
C SER A 118 44.63 19.02 11.07
N SER A 119 45.69 18.29 11.40
CA SER A 119 45.65 16.84 11.61
C SER A 119 45.13 16.42 12.99
N LEU A 120 45.08 17.34 13.96
CA LEU A 120 44.56 17.10 15.31
C LEU A 120 43.06 17.41 15.44
N LEU A 121 42.47 18.11 14.46
CA LEU A 121 41.06 18.53 14.47
C LEU A 121 40.20 17.61 13.60
N ASP A 122 38.91 17.47 13.95
CA ASP A 122 37.93 16.70 13.15
C ASP A 122 37.80 17.33 11.74
N GLU A 123 37.90 16.51 10.70
CA GLU A 123 37.79 16.94 9.29
C GLU A 123 36.51 17.74 9.01
N ARG A 124 35.41 17.43 9.70
CA ARG A 124 34.13 18.15 9.56
C ARG A 124 34.21 19.57 10.09
N LEU A 125 34.86 19.77 11.22
CA LEU A 125 35.09 21.10 11.78
C LEU A 125 36.02 21.92 10.89
N VAL A 126 37.06 21.28 10.35
CA VAL A 126 37.98 21.87 9.38
C VAL A 126 37.25 22.26 8.09
N ALA A 127 36.31 21.44 7.62
CA ALA A 127 35.47 21.76 6.47
C ALA A 127 34.55 22.97 6.72
N VAL A 128 33.95 23.06 7.92
CA VAL A 128 33.15 24.24 8.31
C VAL A 128 34.01 25.50 8.29
N LEU A 129 35.21 25.44 8.85
CA LEU A 129 36.16 26.56 8.86
C LEU A 129 36.55 26.99 7.43
N TYR A 130 36.98 26.05 6.58
CA TYR A 130 37.42 26.38 5.22
C TYR A 130 36.29 26.85 4.32
N ARG A 131 35.06 26.38 4.53
CA ARG A 131 33.89 26.92 3.82
C ARG A 131 33.60 28.36 4.23
N ALA A 132 33.72 28.71 5.51
CA ALA A 132 33.57 30.10 5.97
C ALA A 132 34.70 31.01 5.44
N LEU A 133 35.93 30.48 5.32
CA LEU A 133 37.12 31.20 4.84
C LEU A 133 37.35 31.14 3.32
N ALA A 134 36.38 30.65 2.53
CA ALA A 134 36.53 30.61 1.08
C ALA A 134 36.70 32.03 0.51
N ARG A 135 37.66 32.23 -0.41
CA ARG A 135 37.90 33.57 -1.00
C ARG A 135 36.69 34.09 -1.78
N ASP A 136 36.08 33.22 -2.59
CA ASP A 136 34.83 33.54 -3.29
C ASP A 136 33.65 33.55 -2.29
N PRO A 137 32.92 34.68 -2.14
CA PRO A 137 31.77 34.76 -1.25
C PRO A 137 30.69 33.73 -1.57
N GLN A 138 30.47 33.38 -2.84
CA GLN A 138 29.42 32.42 -3.22
C GLN A 138 29.72 31.00 -2.73
N SER A 139 31.00 30.67 -2.56
CA SER A 139 31.47 29.41 -2.01
C SER A 139 31.32 29.31 -0.47
N ARG A 140 30.98 30.42 0.21
CA ARG A 140 30.71 30.45 1.67
C ARG A 140 29.28 30.04 2.00
N TYR A 141 28.99 29.92 3.30
CA TYR A 141 27.62 29.85 3.81
C TYR A 141 26.80 31.07 3.34
N GLY A 142 25.53 30.85 3.03
CA GLY A 142 24.61 31.88 2.59
C GLY A 142 24.18 32.85 3.67
N SER A 143 24.19 32.42 4.94
CA SER A 143 23.84 33.22 6.11
C SER A 143 24.57 32.73 7.36
N ALA A 144 24.60 33.57 8.41
CA ALA A 144 25.12 33.18 9.72
C ALA A 144 24.30 32.02 10.34
N VAL A 145 23.01 31.90 10.02
CA VAL A 145 22.15 30.78 10.43
C VAL A 145 22.62 29.46 9.83
N GLU A 146 22.99 29.45 8.54
CA GLU A 146 23.48 28.23 7.88
C GLU A 146 24.82 27.78 8.46
N MET A 147 25.74 28.72 8.74
CA MET A 147 27.01 28.40 9.40
C MET A 147 26.80 27.88 10.84
N ARG A 148 25.84 28.45 11.57
CA ARG A 148 25.47 27.99 12.91
C ARG A 148 24.92 26.56 12.87
N ALA A 149 24.02 26.27 11.93
CA ALA A 149 23.49 24.93 11.75
C ALA A 149 24.57 23.90 11.45
N ALA A 150 25.58 24.26 10.64
CA ALA A 150 26.73 23.38 10.37
C ALA A 150 27.59 23.13 11.63
N LEU A 151 27.71 24.12 12.53
CA LEU A 151 28.37 23.93 13.82
C LEU A 151 27.51 23.12 14.81
N ASP A 152 26.18 23.30 14.79
CA ASP A 152 25.25 22.50 15.59
C ASP A 152 25.33 21.01 15.19
N ASP A 153 25.36 20.73 13.89
CA ASP A 153 25.55 19.37 13.33
C ASP A 153 26.89 18.75 13.75
N TYR A 154 27.95 19.57 13.85
CA TYR A 154 29.24 19.12 14.37
C TYR A 154 29.20 18.84 15.88
N LEU A 155 28.60 19.72 16.68
CA LEU A 155 28.59 19.66 18.15
C LEU A 155 27.60 18.63 18.72
N GLN A 156 26.56 18.31 17.97
CA GLN A 156 25.59 17.26 18.30
C GLN A 156 25.66 16.15 17.24
N PRO A 157 26.74 15.35 17.20
CA PRO A 157 26.81 14.17 16.35
C PRO A 157 25.94 13.05 16.95
N GLU A 158 24.67 13.31 17.27
CA GLU A 158 23.74 12.28 17.68
C GLU A 158 23.12 11.62 16.44
N SER A 159 23.59 10.40 16.19
CA SER A 159 22.87 9.30 15.56
C SER A 159 22.30 9.61 14.17
N THR A 160 23.09 9.24 13.15
CA THR A 160 22.65 8.80 11.81
C THR A 160 21.14 8.84 11.55
N ALA A 161 20.60 10.03 11.33
CA ALA A 161 19.31 10.23 10.72
C ALA A 161 19.57 11.16 9.52
N PRO A 162 19.48 10.65 8.28
CA PRO A 162 19.70 11.50 7.12
C PRO A 162 18.71 12.68 7.15
N SER A 163 19.16 13.87 6.77
CA SER A 163 18.30 15.07 6.71
C SER A 163 17.05 14.74 5.90
N ALA A 164 15.91 15.37 6.23
CA ALA A 164 14.66 15.13 5.51
C ALA A 164 14.83 15.32 3.99
N ASP A 165 15.67 16.26 3.57
CA ASP A 165 16.00 16.50 2.15
C ASP A 165 16.86 15.39 1.54
N ALA A 166 17.85 14.87 2.27
CA ALA A 166 18.67 13.74 1.81
C ALA A 166 17.86 12.43 1.75
N LYS A 167 16.97 12.20 2.72
CA LYS A 167 16.01 11.09 2.72
C LYS A 167 15.06 11.20 1.53
N GLN A 168 14.49 12.38 1.30
CA GLN A 168 13.56 12.60 0.19
C GLN A 168 14.25 12.41 -1.17
N SER A 169 15.48 12.93 -1.33
CA SER A 169 16.29 12.73 -2.54
C SER A 169 16.62 11.26 -2.79
N THR A 170 16.94 10.50 -1.74
CA THR A 170 17.24 9.06 -1.86
C THR A 170 15.98 8.24 -2.16
N ILE A 171 14.84 8.58 -1.54
CA ILE A 171 13.54 7.99 -1.87
C ILE A 171 13.18 8.27 -3.33
N GLU A 172 13.35 9.51 -3.80
CA GLU A 172 13.05 9.88 -5.19
C GLU A 172 13.96 9.16 -6.19
N PHE A 173 15.24 8.99 -5.86
CA PHE A 173 16.18 8.20 -6.65
C PHE A 173 15.75 6.73 -6.76
N LEU A 174 15.42 6.08 -5.64
CA LEU A 174 14.97 4.68 -5.65
C LEU A 174 13.63 4.54 -6.38
N LEU A 175 12.67 5.44 -6.16
CA LEU A 175 11.39 5.48 -6.88
C LEU A 175 11.59 5.65 -8.39
N ARG A 176 12.55 6.47 -8.83
CA ARG A 176 12.91 6.61 -10.24
C ARG A 176 13.43 5.28 -10.80
N ARG A 177 14.34 4.62 -10.09
CA ARG A 177 14.88 3.31 -10.51
C ARG A 177 13.79 2.22 -10.58
N MET A 178 12.81 2.26 -9.67
CA MET A 178 11.64 1.37 -9.71
C MET A 178 10.73 1.66 -10.91
N ARG A 179 10.43 2.94 -11.19
CA ARG A 179 9.60 3.35 -12.35
C ARG A 179 10.14 2.90 -13.71
N HIS A 180 11.45 2.70 -13.83
CA HIS A 180 12.06 2.19 -15.06
C HIS A 180 11.93 0.67 -15.24
N LYS A 181 11.48 -0.08 -14.22
CA LYS A 181 11.09 -1.50 -14.38
C LYS A 181 9.63 -1.56 -14.80
N SER A 182 9.34 -2.26 -15.91
CA SER A 182 8.01 -2.41 -16.53
C SER A 182 6.88 -2.76 -15.56
N ASP A 183 7.23 -3.47 -14.48
CA ASP A 183 6.30 -4.05 -13.53
C ASP A 183 5.83 -3.02 -12.47
N PHE A 184 6.62 -1.97 -12.20
CA PHE A 184 6.26 -0.96 -11.21
C PHE A 184 5.12 -0.04 -11.65
N PRO A 185 5.10 0.52 -12.88
CA PRO A 185 3.97 1.32 -13.36
C PRO A 185 2.65 0.56 -13.36
N ALA A 186 2.65 -0.71 -13.81
CA ALA A 186 1.45 -1.54 -13.88
C ALA A 186 0.85 -1.83 -12.49
N LEU A 187 1.72 -2.14 -11.51
CA LEU A 187 1.31 -2.34 -10.11
C LEU A 187 0.79 -1.05 -9.47
N SER A 188 1.51 0.07 -9.65
CA SER A 188 1.13 1.37 -9.10
C SER A 188 -0.20 1.89 -9.65
N GLU A 189 -0.45 1.70 -10.96
CA GLU A 189 -1.71 2.11 -11.60
C GLU A 189 -2.89 1.28 -11.09
N SER A 190 -2.71 -0.03 -10.97
CA SER A 190 -3.73 -0.96 -10.49
C SER A 190 -4.15 -0.68 -9.04
N VAL A 191 -3.18 -0.54 -8.15
CA VAL A 191 -3.43 -0.26 -6.73
C VAL A 191 -4.00 1.15 -6.57
N GLY A 192 -3.49 2.14 -7.32
CA GLY A 192 -4.02 3.50 -7.34
C GLY A 192 -5.45 3.60 -7.90
N ALA A 193 -5.83 2.76 -8.87
CA ALA A 193 -7.19 2.69 -9.39
C ALA A 193 -8.18 2.19 -8.33
N ILE A 194 -7.84 1.11 -7.62
CA ILE A 194 -8.67 0.55 -6.54
C ILE A 194 -8.85 1.55 -5.39
N ASN A 195 -7.76 2.22 -4.98
CA ASN A 195 -7.82 3.23 -3.92
C ASN A 195 -8.69 4.43 -4.32
N ARG A 196 -8.59 4.92 -5.57
CA ARG A 196 -9.43 6.02 -6.08
C ARG A 196 -10.92 5.67 -6.11
N ILE A 197 -11.26 4.46 -6.55
CA ILE A 197 -12.66 4.00 -6.61
C ILE A 197 -13.30 3.93 -5.22
N THR A 198 -12.49 3.72 -4.17
CA THR A 198 -13.00 3.51 -2.80
C THR A 198 -13.02 4.80 -1.97
N ALA A 199 -12.20 5.80 -2.31
CA ALA A 199 -12.16 7.08 -1.60
C ALA A 199 -13.43 7.94 -1.78
N SER A 200 -14.26 7.64 -2.78
CA SER A 200 -15.57 8.28 -2.97
C SER A 200 -16.63 7.60 -2.09
N GLU A 201 -16.96 8.23 -0.95
CA GLU A 201 -17.88 7.72 0.08
C GLU A 201 -19.30 7.37 -0.42
N ASN A 202 -19.71 7.81 -1.63
CA ASN A 202 -21.10 7.70 -2.08
C ASN A 202 -21.36 6.81 -3.32
N GLN A 203 -20.36 6.25 -4.02
CA GLN A 203 -20.61 5.55 -5.31
C GLN A 203 -19.80 4.26 -5.61
N SER A 204 -19.12 3.64 -4.63
CA SER A 204 -17.96 2.77 -4.90
C SER A 204 -18.21 1.26 -5.12
N VAL A 205 -19.35 0.68 -4.73
CA VAL A 205 -19.51 -0.80 -4.79
C VAL A 205 -19.59 -1.33 -6.23
N SER A 206 -20.38 -0.68 -7.09
CA SER A 206 -20.56 -1.14 -8.47
C SER A 206 -19.30 -0.90 -9.32
N GLU A 207 -18.56 0.16 -9.02
CA GLU A 207 -17.31 0.49 -9.71
C GLU A 207 -16.18 -0.46 -9.30
N LEU A 208 -16.07 -0.79 -8.00
CA LEU A 208 -15.08 -1.75 -7.53
C LEU A 208 -15.37 -3.15 -8.08
N SER A 209 -16.61 -3.62 -8.01
CA SER A 209 -16.98 -4.91 -8.60
C SER A 209 -16.69 -4.93 -10.11
N ASN A 210 -17.00 -3.86 -10.85
CA ASN A 210 -16.67 -3.77 -12.28
C ASN A 210 -15.16 -3.75 -12.55
N ALA A 211 -14.36 -3.09 -11.71
CA ALA A 211 -12.91 -3.07 -11.85
C ALA A 211 -12.30 -4.45 -11.60
N ILE A 212 -12.76 -5.17 -10.58
CA ILE A 212 -12.33 -6.54 -10.29
C ILE A 212 -12.76 -7.50 -11.42
N LEU A 213 -14.02 -7.40 -11.87
CA LEU A 213 -14.59 -8.27 -12.90
C LEU A 213 -13.98 -8.09 -14.29
N LYS A 214 -13.23 -7.01 -14.55
CA LYS A 214 -12.44 -6.85 -15.78
C LYS A 214 -11.31 -7.89 -15.86
N ASP A 215 -10.78 -8.33 -14.72
CA ASP A 215 -9.74 -9.35 -14.66
C ASP A 215 -10.33 -10.67 -14.14
N PHE A 216 -10.50 -11.62 -15.07
CA PHE A 216 -11.07 -12.94 -14.78
C PHE A 216 -10.18 -13.78 -13.87
N SER A 217 -8.85 -13.66 -14.00
CA SER A 217 -7.88 -14.39 -13.17
C SER A 217 -7.93 -13.87 -11.73
N LEU A 218 -7.88 -12.55 -11.57
CA LEU A 218 -7.99 -11.88 -10.28
C LEU A 218 -9.32 -12.20 -9.59
N THR A 219 -10.44 -12.10 -10.31
CA THR A 219 -11.78 -12.43 -9.79
C THR A 219 -11.83 -13.85 -9.20
N ASN A 220 -11.32 -14.85 -9.92
CA ASN A 220 -11.34 -16.24 -9.44
C ASN A 220 -10.38 -16.48 -8.27
N LYS A 221 -9.24 -15.76 -8.20
CA LYS A 221 -8.34 -15.81 -7.04
C LYS A 221 -8.97 -15.17 -5.80
N ILE A 222 -9.64 -14.03 -5.96
CA ILE A 222 -10.37 -13.34 -4.89
C ILE A 222 -11.50 -14.23 -4.34
N LEU A 223 -12.34 -14.81 -5.20
CA LEU A 223 -13.44 -15.67 -4.77
C LEU A 223 -12.95 -16.92 -4.04
N ARG A 224 -11.85 -17.53 -4.50
CA ARG A 224 -11.19 -18.63 -3.78
C ARG A 224 -10.68 -18.18 -2.41
N MET A 225 -10.10 -16.99 -2.32
CA MET A 225 -9.61 -16.41 -1.06
C MET A 225 -10.76 -16.11 -0.08
N VAL A 226 -11.87 -15.56 -0.58
CA VAL A 226 -13.09 -15.29 0.20
C VAL A 226 -13.71 -16.59 0.73
N ASN A 227 -13.63 -17.69 -0.02
CA ASN A 227 -14.14 -18.99 0.42
C ASN A 227 -13.18 -19.77 1.34
N SER A 228 -12.01 -19.21 1.63
CA SER A 228 -11.10 -19.75 2.64
C SER A 228 -11.68 -19.66 4.06
N VAL A 229 -11.17 -20.49 4.97
CA VAL A 229 -11.63 -20.60 6.37
C VAL A 229 -11.65 -19.23 7.09
N HIS A 230 -10.80 -18.27 6.69
CA HIS A 230 -10.67 -16.92 7.27
C HIS A 230 -11.91 -16.02 7.19
N TYR A 231 -12.81 -16.31 6.24
CA TYR A 231 -13.97 -15.47 5.93
C TYR A 231 -15.30 -16.24 5.96
N ARG A 232 -15.24 -17.55 6.24
CA ARG A 232 -16.40 -18.47 6.28
C ARG A 232 -17.34 -18.28 7.47
N GLN A 233 -17.05 -17.34 8.38
CA GLN A 233 -17.83 -17.12 9.61
C GLN A 233 -19.21 -16.47 9.41
N ALA A 234 -19.60 -16.14 8.17
CA ALA A 234 -20.91 -15.57 7.86
C ALA A 234 -21.85 -16.58 7.18
N GLY A 235 -22.27 -17.61 7.93
CA GLY A 235 -23.60 -18.25 7.87
C GLY A 235 -24.28 -18.61 6.54
N GLY A 236 -23.60 -18.80 5.41
CA GLY A 236 -24.30 -19.04 4.14
C GLY A 236 -23.46 -19.51 2.96
N GLY A 237 -22.90 -20.73 3.06
CA GLY A 237 -22.32 -21.46 1.92
C GLY A 237 -21.06 -20.82 1.29
N SER A 238 -20.62 -21.38 0.16
CA SER A 238 -19.51 -20.81 -0.64
C SER A 238 -20.01 -19.63 -1.46
N ILE A 239 -19.34 -18.48 -1.33
CA ILE A 239 -19.62 -17.23 -2.05
C ILE A 239 -19.11 -17.37 -3.49
N SER A 240 -20.01 -17.29 -4.46
CA SER A 240 -19.65 -17.48 -5.88
C SER A 240 -19.49 -16.16 -6.65
N THR A 241 -19.95 -15.03 -6.11
CA THR A 241 -19.93 -13.71 -6.75
C THR A 241 -19.21 -12.63 -5.92
N VAL A 242 -18.56 -11.69 -6.60
CA VAL A 242 -17.84 -10.55 -6.00
C VAL A 242 -18.82 -9.62 -5.28
N SER A 243 -20.00 -9.41 -5.88
CA SER A 243 -21.08 -8.63 -5.27
C SER A 243 -21.57 -9.28 -3.98
N ARG A 244 -21.70 -10.61 -3.91
CA ARG A 244 -22.03 -11.31 -2.66
C ARG A 244 -20.89 -11.19 -1.65
N ALA A 245 -19.63 -11.25 -2.10
CA ALA A 245 -18.49 -11.01 -1.23
C ALA A 245 -18.51 -9.61 -0.60
N VAL A 246 -18.87 -8.55 -1.35
CA VAL A 246 -19.05 -7.20 -0.80
C VAL A 246 -20.15 -7.16 0.25
N VAL A 247 -21.29 -7.82 0.01
CA VAL A 247 -22.42 -7.82 0.94
C VAL A 247 -22.09 -8.54 2.25
N VAL A 248 -21.36 -9.66 2.16
CA VAL A 248 -21.06 -10.51 3.32
C VAL A 248 -19.84 -10.03 4.10
N LEU A 249 -18.79 -9.60 3.39
CA LEU A 249 -17.51 -9.22 3.99
C LEU A 249 -17.35 -7.71 4.16
N GLY A 250 -18.09 -6.89 3.42
CA GLY A 250 -17.85 -5.46 3.35
C GLY A 250 -16.91 -5.08 2.21
N LEU A 251 -16.98 -3.80 1.82
CA LEU A 251 -16.20 -3.25 0.70
C LEU A 251 -14.70 -3.16 1.05
N ASP A 252 -14.38 -2.82 2.29
CA ASP A 252 -13.01 -2.65 2.76
C ASP A 252 -12.24 -3.98 2.84
N ALA A 253 -12.87 -5.04 3.36
CA ALA A 253 -12.32 -6.40 3.30
C ALA A 253 -12.02 -6.85 1.87
N LEU A 254 -12.99 -6.67 0.95
CA LEU A 254 -12.80 -7.07 -0.44
C LEU A 254 -11.67 -6.28 -1.12
N ARG A 255 -11.59 -4.96 -0.86
CA ARG A 255 -10.47 -4.13 -1.31
C ARG A 255 -9.14 -4.68 -0.85
N SER A 256 -9.05 -5.04 0.43
CA SER A 256 -7.83 -5.58 1.05
C SER A 256 -7.38 -6.86 0.37
N ILE A 257 -8.33 -7.77 0.13
CA ILE A 257 -8.10 -9.03 -0.58
C ILE A 257 -7.64 -8.75 -2.01
N ALA A 258 -8.30 -7.83 -2.73
CA ALA A 258 -7.94 -7.49 -4.10
C ALA A 258 -6.52 -6.92 -4.21
N ILE A 259 -6.15 -5.95 -3.37
CA ILE A 259 -4.79 -5.38 -3.35
C ILE A 259 -3.76 -6.46 -3.04
N THR A 260 -4.05 -7.35 -2.08
CA THR A 260 -3.15 -8.44 -1.70
C THR A 260 -2.90 -9.41 -2.86
N VAL A 261 -3.97 -9.84 -3.52
CA VAL A 261 -3.87 -10.79 -4.64
C VAL A 261 -3.17 -10.15 -5.83
N MET A 262 -3.48 -8.89 -6.17
CA MET A 262 -2.83 -8.18 -7.27
C MET A 262 -1.34 -7.97 -7.04
N LEU A 263 -0.99 -7.53 -5.83
CA LEU A 263 0.41 -7.34 -5.46
C LEU A 263 1.16 -8.66 -5.58
N PHE A 264 0.58 -9.76 -5.10
CA PHE A 264 1.20 -11.08 -5.21
C PHE A 264 1.31 -11.61 -6.64
N ASP A 265 0.29 -11.44 -7.47
CA ASP A 265 0.33 -11.90 -8.87
C ASP A 265 1.49 -11.26 -9.65
N HIS A 266 1.78 -10.00 -9.31
CA HIS A 266 2.91 -9.28 -9.87
C HIS A 266 4.28 -9.76 -9.34
N LEU A 267 4.31 -10.34 -8.12
CA LEU A 267 5.53 -10.81 -7.47
C LEU A 267 5.95 -12.24 -7.90
N GLN A 268 5.07 -13.03 -8.53
CA GLN A 268 5.34 -14.46 -8.83
C GLN A 268 6.38 -14.71 -9.94
N ASN A 269 6.74 -13.71 -10.76
CA ASN A 269 7.42 -13.92 -12.04
C ASN A 269 8.97 -13.87 -12.05
N LYS A 270 9.70 -14.03 -10.93
CA LYS A 270 11.18 -13.84 -10.93
C LYS A 270 11.99 -14.80 -10.03
N GLU A 271 13.31 -14.82 -10.26
CA GLU A 271 14.36 -15.65 -9.61
C GLU A 271 14.30 -15.69 -8.07
N ASN A 272 13.74 -14.67 -7.41
CA ASN A 272 13.60 -14.58 -5.94
C ASN A 272 12.24 -15.04 -5.39
N ALA A 273 11.46 -15.80 -6.16
CA ALA A 273 10.12 -16.23 -5.78
C ALA A 273 10.04 -16.80 -4.36
N ASN A 274 10.99 -17.62 -3.93
CA ASN A 274 10.95 -18.23 -2.59
C ASN A 274 11.12 -17.23 -1.44
N GLN A 275 11.90 -16.16 -1.62
CA GLN A 275 12.08 -15.12 -0.59
C GLN A 275 10.84 -14.23 -0.49
N LEU A 276 10.27 -13.87 -1.65
CA LEU A 276 9.03 -13.09 -1.72
C LEU A 276 7.84 -13.85 -1.13
N LYS A 277 7.78 -15.17 -1.38
CA LYS A 277 6.82 -16.08 -0.76
C LYS A 277 6.94 -16.10 0.77
N GLU A 278 8.16 -16.03 1.31
CA GLU A 278 8.42 -16.01 2.75
C GLU A 278 7.97 -14.69 3.41
N GLU A 279 8.33 -13.54 2.84
CA GLU A 279 7.85 -12.24 3.34
C GLU A 279 6.33 -12.11 3.24
N PHE A 280 5.74 -12.65 2.18
CA PHE A 280 4.30 -12.65 2.00
C PHE A 280 3.58 -13.46 3.09
N LEU A 281 4.07 -14.66 3.42
CA LEU A 281 3.54 -15.46 4.53
C LEU A 281 3.63 -14.71 5.85
N ARG A 282 4.75 -14.01 6.08
CA ARG A 282 4.95 -13.20 7.29
C ARG A 282 3.94 -12.04 7.36
N ALA A 283 3.77 -11.30 6.28
CA ALA A 283 2.81 -10.19 6.20
C ALA A 283 1.37 -10.67 6.38
N ASN A 284 1.00 -11.81 5.78
CA ASN A 284 -0.34 -12.38 5.90
C ASN A 284 -0.62 -12.89 7.32
N LEU A 285 0.37 -13.49 7.96
CA LEU A 285 0.26 -13.91 9.36
C LEU A 285 0.06 -12.70 10.27
N ALA A 286 0.81 -11.61 10.04
CA ALA A 286 0.66 -10.38 10.82
C ALA A 286 -0.75 -9.80 10.67
N GLY A 287 -1.30 -9.80 9.45
CA GLY A 287 -2.70 -9.44 9.22
C GLY A 287 -3.68 -10.33 9.98
N ALA A 288 -3.53 -11.65 9.89
CA ALA A 288 -4.39 -12.61 10.56
C ALA A 288 -4.37 -12.45 12.09
N LEU A 289 -3.17 -12.29 12.67
CA LEU A 289 -3.00 -12.02 14.10
C LEU A 289 -3.67 -10.72 14.53
N ALA A 290 -3.49 -9.64 13.77
CA ALA A 290 -4.11 -8.35 14.09
C ALA A 290 -5.64 -8.43 14.09
N LYS A 291 -6.20 -9.21 13.16
CA LYS A 291 -7.63 -9.50 13.08
C LYS A 291 -8.12 -10.32 14.28
N ASP A 292 -7.44 -11.41 14.62
CA ASP A 292 -7.83 -12.27 15.74
C ASP A 292 -7.68 -11.55 17.10
N LEU A 293 -6.67 -10.68 17.24
CA LEU A 293 -6.43 -9.87 18.44
C LEU A 293 -7.41 -8.69 18.54
N GLY A 294 -7.70 -8.01 17.43
CA GLY A 294 -8.64 -6.89 17.38
C GLY A 294 -10.10 -7.30 17.53
N GLY A 295 -10.46 -8.54 17.17
CA GLY A 295 -11.84 -9.04 17.20
C GLY A 295 -12.51 -9.10 18.58
N LYS A 296 -11.73 -8.99 19.68
CA LYS A 296 -12.28 -8.97 21.05
C LYS A 296 -12.68 -7.57 21.54
N THR A 297 -12.12 -6.51 20.95
CA THR A 297 -12.21 -5.14 21.49
C THR A 297 -12.60 -4.07 20.45
N ALA A 298 -12.66 -4.42 19.15
CA ALA A 298 -12.84 -3.46 18.06
C ALA A 298 -14.12 -3.66 17.25
N THR A 299 -14.60 -2.57 16.65
CA THR A 299 -15.73 -2.56 15.70
C THR A 299 -15.38 -3.29 14.41
N ARG A 300 -16.37 -3.85 13.70
CA ARG A 300 -16.14 -4.71 12.51
C ARG A 300 -15.29 -4.05 11.42
N GLY A 301 -15.43 -2.73 11.21
CA GLY A 301 -14.60 -1.95 10.28
C GLY A 301 -13.14 -1.78 10.74
N ASP A 302 -12.88 -1.65 12.04
CA ASP A 302 -11.53 -1.51 12.58
C ASP A 302 -10.73 -2.81 12.43
N VAL A 303 -11.40 -3.96 12.51
CA VAL A 303 -10.77 -5.28 12.34
C VAL A 303 -10.18 -5.46 10.94
N GLU A 304 -10.88 -4.96 9.92
CA GLU A 304 -10.41 -5.00 8.54
C GLU A 304 -9.26 -4.01 8.33
N GLN A 305 -9.35 -2.81 8.89
CA GLN A 305 -8.26 -1.83 8.84
C GLN A 305 -7.01 -2.34 9.57
N ALA A 306 -7.17 -3.05 10.69
CA ALA A 306 -6.07 -3.66 11.45
C ALA A 306 -5.33 -4.71 10.62
N PHE A 307 -6.07 -5.56 9.90
CA PHE A 307 -5.50 -6.52 8.98
C PHE A 307 -4.61 -5.84 7.91
N ILE A 308 -5.13 -4.79 7.26
CA ILE A 308 -4.41 -4.04 6.21
C ILE A 308 -3.15 -3.37 6.79
N CYS A 309 -3.30 -2.61 7.86
CA CYS A 309 -2.22 -1.89 8.52
C CYS A 309 -1.06 -2.85 8.89
N SER A 310 -1.41 -4.04 9.38
CA SER A 310 -0.43 -5.04 9.80
C SER A 310 0.27 -5.72 8.63
N MET A 311 -0.45 -5.98 7.53
CA MET A 311 0.14 -6.53 6.30
C MET A 311 1.11 -5.56 5.63
N PHE A 312 0.75 -4.28 5.55
CA PHE A 312 1.58 -3.26 4.88
C PHE A 312 2.68 -2.69 5.77
N HIS A 313 2.70 -3.03 7.05
CA HIS A 313 3.71 -2.56 8.01
C HIS A 313 5.16 -2.79 7.52
N ASN A 314 5.41 -3.92 6.85
CA ASN A 314 6.73 -4.28 6.31
C ASN A 314 6.84 -4.13 4.77
N LEU A 315 5.99 -3.30 4.16
CA LEU A 315 5.95 -3.13 2.69
C LEU A 315 7.31 -2.75 2.09
N GLY A 316 8.08 -1.86 2.73
CA GLY A 316 9.38 -1.43 2.20
C GLY A 316 10.42 -2.56 2.16
N ARG A 317 10.37 -3.50 3.12
CA ARG A 317 11.22 -4.70 3.10
C ARG A 317 10.86 -5.61 1.92
N LEU A 318 9.56 -5.84 1.71
CA LEU A 318 9.05 -6.64 0.58
C LEU A 318 9.44 -6.02 -0.77
N LEU A 319 9.26 -4.71 -0.93
CA LEU A 319 9.58 -3.99 -2.15
C LEU A 319 11.09 -3.93 -2.42
N SER A 320 11.91 -3.81 -1.37
CA SER A 320 13.36 -3.92 -1.52
C SER A 320 13.76 -5.29 -2.08
N GLN A 321 13.22 -6.37 -1.53
CA GLN A 321 13.55 -7.72 -2.01
C GLN A 321 13.13 -7.97 -3.45
N TYR A 322 12.05 -7.33 -3.91
CA TYR A 322 11.57 -7.46 -5.28
C TYR A 322 12.31 -6.58 -6.28
N TYR A 323 12.46 -5.28 -5.97
CA TYR A 323 13.03 -4.31 -6.91
C TYR A 323 14.55 -4.20 -6.81
N PHE A 324 15.15 -4.54 -5.67
CA PHE A 324 16.58 -4.41 -5.35
C PHE A 324 17.14 -5.72 -4.74
N PRO A 325 17.16 -6.82 -5.53
CA PRO A 325 17.52 -8.14 -5.01
C PRO A 325 18.99 -8.26 -4.61
N GLU A 326 19.90 -7.58 -5.33
CA GLU A 326 21.34 -7.56 -5.05
C GLU A 326 21.62 -6.80 -3.76
N GLU A 327 21.04 -5.62 -3.62
CA GLU A 327 21.16 -4.79 -2.41
C GLU A 327 20.56 -5.51 -1.20
N SER A 328 19.44 -6.22 -1.38
CA SER A 328 18.83 -7.03 -0.32
C SER A 328 19.71 -8.23 0.08
N ALA A 329 20.47 -8.82 -0.86
CA ALA A 329 21.47 -9.83 -0.53
C ALA A 329 22.65 -9.24 0.23
N GLU A 330 23.09 -8.03 -0.13
CA GLU A 330 24.18 -7.33 0.54
C GLU A 330 23.82 -6.90 1.97
N ILE A 331 22.59 -6.40 2.19
CA ILE A 331 22.07 -6.10 3.54
C ILE A 331 22.21 -7.32 4.46
N ARG A 332 21.84 -8.52 3.98
CA ARG A 332 21.96 -9.76 4.75
C ARG A 332 23.41 -10.15 5.01
N ARG A 333 24.32 -9.92 4.07
CA ARG A 333 25.76 -10.16 4.28
C ARG A 333 26.32 -9.23 5.35
N VAL A 334 26.00 -7.94 5.27
CA VAL A 334 26.40 -6.93 6.27
C VAL A 334 25.84 -7.27 7.66
N GLN A 335 24.59 -7.70 7.72
CA GLN A 335 23.96 -8.15 8.97
C GLN A 335 24.73 -9.30 9.61
N GLN A 336 25.11 -10.32 8.84
CA GLN A 336 25.86 -11.48 9.33
C GLN A 336 27.32 -11.15 9.70
N GLN A 337 27.99 -10.29 8.92
CA GLN A 337 29.39 -9.95 9.12
C GLN A 337 29.61 -8.99 10.30
N LYS A 338 28.75 -7.98 10.44
CA LYS A 338 28.88 -6.93 11.47
C LYS A 338 28.02 -7.18 12.71
N ASN A 339 27.23 -8.26 12.73
CA ASN A 339 26.28 -8.59 13.79
C ASN A 339 25.40 -7.39 14.21
N CYS A 340 24.96 -6.61 13.22
CA CYS A 340 24.17 -5.39 13.41
C CYS A 340 22.67 -5.66 13.13
N SER A 341 21.80 -4.73 13.53
CA SER A 341 20.37 -4.86 13.24
C SER A 341 20.10 -4.80 11.73
N GLU A 342 19.04 -5.45 11.28
CA GLU A 342 18.62 -5.41 9.86
C GLU A 342 18.36 -3.96 9.40
N GLU A 343 17.87 -3.10 10.28
CA GLU A 343 17.66 -1.67 10.01
C GLU A 343 18.97 -0.90 9.82
N ALA A 344 19.97 -1.17 10.65
CA ALA A 344 21.29 -0.55 10.51
C ALA A 344 21.97 -0.99 9.20
N ALA A 345 21.83 -2.27 8.84
CA ALA A 345 22.33 -2.79 7.57
C ALA A 345 21.60 -2.16 6.37
N ALA A 346 20.27 -1.99 6.46
CA ALA A 346 19.48 -1.32 5.41
C ALA A 346 19.89 0.14 5.23
N LEU A 347 20.09 0.89 6.32
CA LEU A 347 20.59 2.27 6.27
C LEU A 347 21.99 2.34 5.64
N GLN A 348 22.86 1.37 5.91
CA GLN A 348 24.21 1.34 5.34
C GLN A 348 24.23 1.04 3.84
N VAL A 349 23.34 0.16 3.35
CA VAL A 349 23.33 -0.29 1.95
C VAL A 349 22.42 0.56 1.06
N LEU A 350 21.21 0.88 1.52
CA LEU A 350 20.20 1.61 0.76
C LEU A 350 20.21 3.13 1.04
N GLY A 351 20.90 3.57 2.10
CA GLY A 351 20.83 4.95 2.59
C GLY A 351 19.51 5.30 3.29
N LEU A 352 18.61 4.33 3.44
CA LEU A 352 17.26 4.50 3.97
C LEU A 352 16.87 3.29 4.82
N SER A 353 15.99 3.50 5.80
CA SER A 353 15.33 2.40 6.49
C SER A 353 14.26 1.76 5.59
N PHE A 354 13.94 0.47 5.81
CA PHE A 354 12.80 -0.16 5.14
C PHE A 354 11.48 0.52 5.49
N GLU A 355 11.37 1.12 6.68
CA GLU A 355 10.21 1.90 7.10
C GLU A 355 10.04 3.14 6.22
N ASP A 356 11.08 3.96 6.08
CA ASP A 356 11.05 5.19 5.29
C ASP A 356 10.78 4.88 3.80
N LEU A 357 11.39 3.81 3.28
CA LEU A 357 11.13 3.33 1.92
C LEU A 357 9.66 2.93 1.74
N GLY A 358 9.11 2.16 2.67
CA GLY A 358 7.71 1.73 2.63
C GLY A 358 6.74 2.90 2.69
N ILE A 359 6.96 3.84 3.61
CA ILE A 359 6.14 5.04 3.79
C ILE A 359 6.16 5.92 2.53
N GLY A 360 7.35 6.18 1.97
CA GLY A 360 7.49 6.99 0.76
C GLY A 360 6.75 6.39 -0.44
N ILE A 361 6.83 5.06 -0.60
CA ILE A 361 6.11 4.36 -1.68
C ILE A 361 4.62 4.35 -1.42
N ALA A 362 4.16 4.04 -0.21
CA ALA A 362 2.74 4.04 0.14
C ALA A 362 2.08 5.42 -0.08
N GLN A 363 2.79 6.50 0.25
CA GLN A 363 2.36 7.87 -0.05
C GLN A 363 2.26 8.11 -1.56
N SER A 364 3.24 7.67 -2.35
CA SER A 364 3.19 7.79 -3.82
C SER A 364 2.04 7.02 -4.46
N TRP A 365 1.64 5.89 -3.86
CA TRP A 365 0.50 5.06 -4.30
C TRP A 365 -0.85 5.58 -3.80
N GLY A 366 -0.87 6.67 -3.04
CA GLY A 366 -2.09 7.29 -2.52
C GLY A 366 -2.77 6.47 -1.43
N PHE A 367 -2.00 5.76 -0.60
CA PHE A 367 -2.57 5.01 0.52
C PHE A 367 -3.20 5.97 1.55
N PRO A 368 -4.33 5.59 2.16
CA PRO A 368 -4.92 6.31 3.28
C PRO A 368 -3.90 6.63 4.37
N LYS A 369 -3.99 7.83 4.95
CA LYS A 369 -3.10 8.29 6.04
C LYS A 369 -3.04 7.29 7.20
N LEU A 370 -4.15 6.62 7.47
CA LEU A 370 -4.28 5.56 8.48
C LEU A 370 -3.30 4.40 8.27
N ILE A 371 -3.16 3.93 7.03
CA ILE A 371 -2.22 2.84 6.73
C ILE A 371 -0.79 3.39 6.83
N VAL A 372 -0.53 4.56 6.26
CA VAL A 372 0.80 5.18 6.26
C VAL A 372 1.29 5.46 7.69
N SER A 373 0.43 5.91 8.58
CA SER A 373 0.78 6.15 9.99
C SER A 373 1.03 4.87 10.77
N SER A 374 0.31 3.79 10.45
CA SER A 374 0.50 2.48 11.06
C SER A 374 1.81 1.78 10.65
N MET A 375 2.40 2.19 9.53
CA MET A 375 3.69 1.66 9.07
C MET A 375 4.86 2.12 9.92
N ARG A 376 4.69 3.20 10.71
CA ARG A 376 5.75 3.65 11.62
C ARG A 376 5.88 2.73 12.83
N LYS A 377 7.09 2.20 13.05
CA LYS A 377 7.36 1.35 14.21
C LYS A 377 7.18 2.11 15.52
N LEU A 378 6.86 1.38 16.58
CA LEU A 378 6.75 1.95 17.92
C LEU A 378 8.15 2.03 18.56
N PRO A 379 8.46 3.14 19.27
CA PRO A 379 9.76 3.29 19.92
C PRO A 379 10.01 2.18 20.94
N ALA A 380 11.28 1.86 21.18
CA ALA A 380 11.68 0.89 22.20
C ALA A 380 11.22 1.37 23.60
N GLY A 381 10.65 0.46 24.39
CA GLY A 381 10.13 0.77 25.73
C GLY A 381 8.62 0.57 25.88
N SER A 382 8.04 1.17 26.92
CA SER A 382 6.63 1.01 27.28
C SER A 382 5.70 1.63 26.23
N VAL A 383 4.67 0.88 25.87
CA VAL A 383 3.67 1.31 24.87
C VAL A 383 2.61 2.14 25.59
N ARG A 384 2.32 3.34 25.06
CA ARG A 384 1.25 4.19 25.61
C ARG A 384 -0.11 3.57 25.30
N ARG A 385 -1.07 3.74 26.22
CA ARG A 385 -2.45 3.31 25.97
C ARG A 385 -3.03 4.10 24.77
N PRO A 386 -3.67 3.41 23.80
CA PRO A 386 -4.22 4.06 22.62
C PRO A 386 -5.37 4.97 23.02
N VAL A 387 -5.34 6.22 22.58
CA VAL A 387 -6.38 7.20 22.84
C VAL A 387 -7.42 7.18 21.73
N ASN A 388 -6.96 7.00 20.48
CA ASN A 388 -7.79 7.00 19.27
C ASN A 388 -7.79 5.64 18.56
N SER A 389 -8.74 5.45 17.63
CA SER A 389 -8.81 4.25 16.78
C SER A 389 -7.52 4.04 15.95
N GLU A 390 -6.94 5.11 15.44
CA GLU A 390 -5.66 5.08 14.70
C GLU A 390 -4.49 4.58 15.56
N ASP A 391 -4.37 5.05 16.80
CA ASP A 391 -3.33 4.56 17.72
C ASP A 391 -3.51 3.08 18.04
N ARG A 392 -4.77 2.63 18.18
CA ARG A 392 -5.09 1.21 18.41
C ARG A 392 -4.65 0.35 17.23
N LEU A 393 -4.93 0.79 16.00
CA LEU A 393 -4.50 0.09 14.79
C LEU A 393 -2.98 0.02 14.68
N ARG A 394 -2.27 1.11 15.02
CA ARG A 394 -0.81 1.13 15.05
C ARG A 394 -0.23 0.16 16.08
N VAL A 395 -0.82 0.10 17.28
CA VAL A 395 -0.41 -0.83 18.34
C VAL A 395 -0.66 -2.29 17.93
N LEU A 396 -1.82 -2.59 17.34
CA LEU A 396 -2.13 -3.94 16.84
C LEU A 396 -1.21 -4.36 15.69
N ALA A 397 -0.89 -3.44 14.77
CA ALA A 397 0.03 -3.69 13.68
C ALA A 397 1.45 -3.96 14.17
N ALA A 398 1.94 -3.17 15.14
CA ALA A 398 3.24 -3.37 15.75
C ALA A 398 3.31 -4.71 16.50
N LEU A 399 2.34 -5.01 17.37
CA LEU A 399 2.30 -6.28 18.11
C LEU A 399 2.31 -7.48 17.15
N SER A 400 1.43 -7.46 16.14
CA SER A 400 1.29 -8.60 15.23
C SER A 400 2.56 -8.84 14.42
N ASN A 401 3.26 -7.77 14.01
CA ASN A 401 4.54 -7.91 13.31
C ASN A 401 5.68 -8.35 14.23
N GLU A 402 5.72 -7.92 15.50
CA GLU A 402 6.68 -8.41 16.49
C GLU A 402 6.48 -9.90 16.79
N LEU A 403 5.22 -10.36 16.87
CA LEU A 403 4.90 -11.79 16.99
C LEU A 403 5.33 -12.58 15.75
N CYS A 404 5.19 -12.01 14.54
CA CYS A 404 5.70 -12.66 13.33
C CYS A 404 7.24 -12.71 13.28
N ALA A 405 7.93 -11.67 13.75
CA ALA A 405 9.38 -11.64 13.87
C ALA A 405 9.87 -12.68 14.88
N LEU A 406 9.17 -12.84 16.02
CA LEU A 406 9.42 -13.89 16.99
C LEU A 406 9.40 -15.29 16.35
N VAL A 407 8.38 -15.59 15.53
CA VAL A 407 8.26 -16.88 14.83
C VAL A 407 9.36 -17.07 13.78
N ALA A 408 9.78 -15.99 13.13
CA ALA A 408 10.81 -16.03 12.10
C ALA A 408 12.23 -16.20 12.67
N ASP A 409 12.56 -15.50 13.75
CA ASP A 409 13.95 -15.29 14.17
C ASP A 409 14.31 -16.11 15.42
N ALA A 410 13.39 -16.33 16.36
CA ALA A 410 13.70 -17.04 17.60
C ALA A 410 13.82 -18.56 17.40
N GLY A 411 14.82 -19.16 18.06
CA GLY A 411 14.94 -20.61 18.22
C GLY A 411 14.00 -21.16 19.30
N PRO A 412 13.64 -22.45 19.28
CA PRO A 412 12.60 -23.05 20.13
C PRO A 412 12.77 -22.76 21.62
N ASP A 413 14.00 -22.75 22.14
CA ASP A 413 14.29 -22.51 23.56
C ASP A 413 14.14 -21.02 23.98
N GLN A 414 14.23 -20.10 23.02
CA GLN A 414 14.17 -18.65 23.26
C GLN A 414 12.77 -18.06 23.02
N GLN A 415 11.89 -18.80 22.34
CA GLN A 415 10.53 -18.39 22.00
C GLN A 415 9.72 -17.97 23.23
N GLN A 416 9.75 -18.75 24.31
CA GLN A 416 9.02 -18.45 25.55
C GLN A 416 9.55 -17.18 26.25
N LYS A 417 10.86 -16.92 26.16
CA LYS A 417 11.50 -15.75 26.81
C LYS A 417 11.15 -14.47 26.07
N GLU A 418 11.23 -14.48 24.74
CA GLU A 418 10.89 -13.33 23.91
C GLU A 418 9.37 -13.07 23.90
N LEU A 419 8.53 -14.11 23.92
CA LEU A 419 7.07 -13.94 24.08
C LEU A 419 6.73 -13.22 25.39
N ARG A 420 7.38 -13.56 26.50
CA ARG A 420 7.21 -12.87 27.79
C ARG A 420 7.61 -11.39 27.73
N LYS A 421 8.64 -11.03 26.97
CA LYS A 421 9.00 -9.61 26.75
C LYS A 421 7.92 -8.87 25.97
N ILE A 422 7.35 -9.49 24.94
CA ILE A 422 6.25 -8.91 24.15
C ILE A 422 5.02 -8.71 25.04
N VAL A 423 4.67 -9.71 25.86
CA VAL A 423 3.56 -9.59 26.84
C VAL A 423 3.83 -8.47 27.84
N ALA A 424 5.04 -8.34 28.38
CA ALA A 424 5.38 -7.25 29.30
C ALA A 424 5.27 -5.87 28.66
N ARG A 425 5.51 -5.77 27.34
CA ARG A 425 5.46 -4.49 26.60
C ARG A 425 4.05 -4.10 26.13
N PHE A 426 3.24 -5.07 25.71
CA PHE A 426 1.93 -4.84 25.08
C PHE A 426 0.72 -5.36 25.87
N GLY A 427 0.94 -6.25 26.84
CA GLY A 427 -0.12 -6.99 27.54
C GLY A 427 -1.07 -6.10 28.33
N GLU A 428 -0.55 -5.08 29.02
CA GLU A 428 -1.39 -4.11 29.77
C GLU A 428 -2.20 -3.17 28.85
N VAL A 429 -1.80 -3.04 27.59
CA VAL A 429 -2.41 -2.10 26.63
C VAL A 429 -3.53 -2.77 25.84
N ILE A 430 -3.38 -4.06 25.53
CA ILE A 430 -4.31 -4.83 24.70
C ILE A 430 -5.13 -5.82 25.55
N GLU A 431 -4.86 -5.89 26.86
CA GLU A 431 -5.53 -6.78 27.83
C GLU A 431 -5.39 -8.26 27.46
N VAL A 432 -4.17 -8.69 27.11
CA VAL A 432 -3.90 -10.08 26.67
C VAL A 432 -2.78 -10.70 27.51
N ASP A 433 -2.99 -11.94 27.95
CA ASP A 433 -2.02 -12.76 28.66
C ASP A 433 -1.20 -13.67 27.71
N GLU A 434 -0.12 -14.26 28.24
CA GLU A 434 0.78 -15.14 27.49
C GLU A 434 0.04 -16.34 26.86
N GLN A 435 -0.89 -16.94 27.59
CA GLN A 435 -1.65 -18.10 27.12
C GLN A 435 -2.63 -17.75 26.00
N SER A 436 -3.32 -16.61 26.09
CA SER A 436 -4.22 -16.13 25.04
C SER A 436 -3.43 -15.74 23.78
N LEU A 437 -2.24 -15.13 23.90
CA LEU A 437 -1.39 -14.86 22.72
C LEU A 437 -0.94 -16.16 22.06
N GLN A 438 -0.50 -17.16 22.82
CA GLN A 438 -0.08 -18.44 22.28
C GLN A 438 -1.23 -19.19 21.59
N ARG A 439 -2.43 -19.20 22.18
CA ARG A 439 -3.63 -19.77 21.54
C ARG A 439 -4.00 -19.04 20.26
N THR A 440 -3.88 -17.72 20.25
CA THR A 440 -4.17 -16.89 19.07
C THR A 440 -3.18 -17.19 17.95
N LEU A 441 -1.87 -17.31 18.27
CA LEU A 441 -0.84 -17.73 17.32
C LEU A 441 -1.15 -19.07 16.67
N VAL A 442 -1.44 -20.10 17.47
CA VAL A 442 -1.77 -21.44 16.96
C VAL A 442 -3.00 -21.40 16.05
N LYS A 443 -4.06 -20.71 16.47
CA LYS A 443 -5.27 -20.53 15.66
C LYS A 443 -4.98 -19.84 14.33
N SER A 444 -4.22 -18.73 14.34
CA SER A 444 -3.86 -18.03 13.10
C SER A 444 -2.91 -18.87 12.21
N PHE A 445 -2.11 -19.78 12.77
CA PHE A 445 -1.28 -20.72 12.00
C PHE A 445 -2.07 -21.79 11.25
N GLU A 446 -3.09 -22.37 11.90
CA GLU A 446 -4.01 -23.31 11.22
C GLU A 446 -4.67 -22.62 10.03
N HIS A 447 -5.14 -21.39 10.23
CA HIS A 447 -5.73 -20.61 9.16
C HIS A 447 -4.73 -20.31 8.03
N MET A 448 -3.49 -19.93 8.37
CA MET A 448 -2.42 -19.70 7.39
C MET A 448 -2.11 -20.93 6.54
N THR A 449 -2.11 -22.12 7.16
CA THR A 449 -1.83 -23.38 6.47
C THR A 449 -2.87 -23.68 5.41
N HIS A 450 -4.15 -23.46 5.74
CA HIS A 450 -5.26 -23.56 4.79
C HIS A 450 -5.16 -22.52 3.66
N PHE A 451 -4.76 -21.29 3.99
CA PHE A 451 -4.57 -20.23 3.00
C PHE A 451 -3.46 -20.55 2.01
N ALA A 452 -2.30 -21.01 2.47
CA ALA A 452 -1.17 -21.38 1.63
C ALA A 452 -1.53 -22.49 0.63
N GLY A 453 -2.38 -23.46 1.02
CA GLY A 453 -2.90 -24.49 0.12
C GLY A 453 -3.72 -23.94 -1.05
N ILE A 454 -4.51 -22.87 -0.82
CA ILE A 454 -5.38 -22.26 -1.84
C ILE A 454 -4.59 -21.51 -2.91
N ILE A 455 -3.49 -20.86 -2.53
CA ILE A 455 -2.62 -20.09 -3.42
C ILE A 455 -1.47 -20.95 -4.00
N HIS A 456 -1.56 -22.28 -3.87
CA HIS A 456 -0.52 -23.25 -4.28
C HIS A 456 0.87 -22.91 -3.74
N LEU A 457 0.92 -22.40 -2.52
CA LEU A 457 2.15 -22.06 -1.86
C LEU A 457 2.64 -23.26 -1.05
N ASN A 458 3.74 -23.87 -1.49
CA ASN A 458 4.35 -24.97 -0.76
C ASN A 458 5.07 -24.44 0.50
N LEU A 459 4.42 -24.57 1.65
CA LEU A 459 4.97 -24.18 2.95
C LEU A 459 6.28 -24.89 3.30
N GLN A 460 6.50 -26.12 2.81
CA GLN A 460 7.72 -26.89 3.06
C GLN A 460 8.95 -26.30 2.36
N GLN A 461 8.74 -25.57 1.26
CA GLN A 461 9.82 -24.93 0.51
C GLN A 461 10.31 -23.62 1.17
N THR A 462 9.54 -23.06 2.12
CA THR A 462 9.91 -21.81 2.83
C THR A 462 10.52 -22.11 4.21
N ARG A 463 11.44 -21.26 4.68
CA ARG A 463 12.05 -21.45 6.01
C ARG A 463 11.05 -21.10 7.11
N PHE A 464 10.30 -20.02 6.90
CA PHE A 464 9.22 -19.58 7.78
C PHE A 464 8.08 -20.62 7.89
N GLY A 465 7.61 -21.20 6.78
CA GLY A 465 6.55 -22.22 6.80
C GLY A 465 6.94 -23.49 7.59
N ARG A 466 8.21 -23.90 7.52
CA ARG A 466 8.73 -25.00 8.36
C ARG A 466 8.76 -24.65 9.85
N LYS A 467 9.19 -23.43 10.21
CA LYS A 467 9.15 -22.95 11.60
C LYS A 467 7.72 -22.83 12.14
N LEU A 468 6.79 -22.36 11.30
CA LEU A 468 5.37 -22.25 11.63
C LEU A 468 4.76 -23.62 11.95
N LYS A 469 5.10 -24.65 11.17
CA LYS A 469 4.68 -26.04 11.45
C LYS A 469 5.31 -26.60 12.72
N ALA A 470 6.59 -26.30 12.99
CA ALA A 470 7.27 -26.73 14.22
C ALA A 470 6.66 -26.10 15.47
N TRP A 471 6.25 -24.82 15.38
CA TRP A 471 5.55 -24.12 16.47
C TRP A 471 4.17 -24.72 16.74
N GLY A 472 3.42 -25.08 15.70
CA GLY A 472 2.13 -25.76 15.82
C GLY A 472 2.20 -27.21 16.30
N ALA A 473 3.39 -27.83 16.38
CA ALA A 473 3.57 -29.26 16.64
C ALA A 473 4.16 -29.61 18.03
N ALA A 474 4.34 -28.66 18.97
CA ALA A 474 4.85 -28.92 20.32
C ALA A 474 3.72 -29.00 21.39
N PRO A 475 3.88 -29.81 22.46
CA PRO A 475 2.93 -30.87 22.80
C PRO A 475 1.83 -30.48 23.78
N ALA A 476 0.59 -30.89 23.49
CA ALA A 476 -0.43 -31.06 24.51
C ALA A 476 -0.09 -32.31 25.35
N THR A 477 0.63 -32.15 26.46
CA THR A 477 0.81 -33.23 27.45
C THR A 477 -0.45 -33.43 28.29
N ARG A 478 -1.07 -34.61 28.20
CA ARG A 478 -1.25 -35.53 29.34
C ARG A 478 -1.50 -36.97 28.85
N PRO A 479 -0.81 -37.97 29.41
CA PRO A 479 -0.98 -39.37 29.04
C PRO A 479 -2.19 -39.98 29.75
N VAL A 480 -3.01 -40.74 29.01
CA VAL A 480 -3.93 -41.70 29.61
C VAL A 480 -3.59 -43.08 29.07
N ALA A 481 -3.14 -43.89 30.02
CA ALA A 481 -2.84 -45.31 30.05
C ALA A 481 -3.24 -46.18 28.85
N GLU A 482 -2.26 -46.98 28.43
CA GLU A 482 -2.42 -48.25 27.73
C GLU A 482 -3.54 -49.10 28.35
N LEU A 483 -4.53 -49.45 27.53
CA LEU A 483 -5.37 -50.62 27.73
C LEU A 483 -5.40 -51.37 26.39
N VAL A 484 -4.50 -52.34 26.26
CA VAL A 484 -4.66 -53.47 25.35
C VAL A 484 -5.88 -54.26 25.84
N PRO A 485 -6.80 -54.65 24.94
CA PRO A 485 -6.89 -56.07 24.68
C PRO A 485 -7.14 -56.45 23.21
N THR A 486 -6.41 -57.51 22.82
CA THR A 486 -6.85 -58.66 22.02
C THR A 486 -7.36 -58.45 20.58
N ARG A 487 -6.53 -58.94 19.65
CA ARG A 487 -6.95 -59.53 18.37
C ARG A 487 -7.93 -60.68 18.62
N ASP A 488 -9.05 -60.68 17.91
CA ASP A 488 -9.57 -61.88 17.23
C ASP A 488 -10.52 -61.49 16.09
N ASP A 489 -10.58 -62.38 15.11
CA ASP A 489 -10.92 -62.21 13.71
C ASP A 489 -12.42 -62.05 13.38
N GLY A 490 -12.73 -61.50 12.19
CA GLY A 490 -14.01 -61.78 11.52
C GLY A 490 -14.70 -60.66 10.73
N LEU A 491 -14.18 -60.40 9.53
CA LEU A 491 -14.92 -60.12 8.28
C LEU A 491 -16.09 -59.10 8.22
N ALA A 492 -15.82 -58.06 7.40
CA ALA A 492 -16.67 -57.51 6.32
C ALA A 492 -17.25 -56.09 6.50
N GLY A 493 -16.68 -55.15 5.72
CA GLY A 493 -17.45 -54.13 4.99
C GLY A 493 -17.23 -52.66 5.37
N GLY A 494 -16.25 -51.99 4.75
CA GLY A 494 -16.19 -50.51 4.71
C GLY A 494 -14.81 -49.88 4.53
N THR A 495 -14.15 -50.09 3.39
CA THR A 495 -12.86 -49.46 3.03
C THR A 495 -13.15 -48.19 2.20
N VAL A 496 -12.96 -47.00 2.77
CA VAL A 496 -11.84 -46.05 2.52
C VAL A 496 -11.61 -45.76 1.03
N LEU A 497 -11.99 -44.54 0.60
CA LEU A 497 -11.46 -43.92 -0.62
C LEU A 497 -10.47 -42.83 -0.20
N SER A 498 -9.19 -43.16 -0.36
CA SER A 498 -8.03 -42.28 -0.29
C SER A 498 -7.89 -41.50 -1.59
N ASP A 499 -7.66 -40.19 -1.44
CA ASP A 499 -7.14 -39.29 -2.45
C ASP A 499 -5.74 -39.72 -2.89
N ASP A 500 -5.58 -40.04 -4.17
CA ASP A 500 -4.30 -39.95 -4.88
C ASP A 500 -4.54 -39.16 -6.17
N VAL A 501 -3.89 -37.99 -6.25
CA VAL A 501 -3.82 -37.12 -7.43
C VAL A 501 -2.59 -37.54 -8.23
N PRO A 502 -2.69 -37.90 -9.53
CA PRO A 502 -1.51 -38.10 -10.35
C PRO A 502 -1.05 -36.79 -10.98
N GLU A 503 0.28 -36.63 -10.97
CA GLU A 503 1.09 -35.66 -11.68
C GLU A 503 0.95 -35.75 -13.21
N ALA A 504 1.36 -34.65 -13.86
CA ALA A 504 1.46 -34.48 -15.29
C ALA A 504 2.27 -35.58 -16.00
N VAL A 505 1.81 -36.02 -17.17
CA VAL A 505 2.60 -36.81 -18.11
C VAL A 505 2.50 -36.22 -19.51
N ALA A 506 3.67 -36.15 -20.15
CA ALA A 506 3.95 -35.58 -21.45
C ALA A 506 3.29 -36.34 -22.61
N CYS A 507 3.25 -35.65 -23.75
CA CYS A 507 2.80 -36.12 -25.06
C CYS A 507 3.45 -37.45 -25.47
N ASP A 508 2.66 -38.37 -26.02
CA ASP A 508 3.16 -39.34 -26.99
C ASP A 508 2.06 -39.70 -28.00
N GLU A 509 2.43 -39.70 -29.28
CA GLU A 509 1.59 -40.10 -30.41
C GLU A 509 1.61 -41.63 -30.56
N ARG A 510 0.45 -42.30 -30.60
CA ARG A 510 0.12 -43.38 -31.57
C ARG A 510 -1.28 -44.01 -31.35
N SER A 511 -1.88 -44.31 -32.49
CA SER A 511 -3.14 -44.99 -32.84
C SER A 511 -3.53 -46.26 -32.06
N VAL A 512 -4.85 -46.52 -31.90
CA VAL A 512 -5.65 -47.57 -32.59
C VAL A 512 -7.06 -47.73 -31.95
N ASP A 513 -8.09 -47.72 -32.82
CA ASP A 513 -9.47 -48.26 -32.78
C ASP A 513 -10.39 -48.25 -31.52
N GLY A 514 -11.51 -47.53 -31.67
CA GLY A 514 -12.79 -48.19 -31.98
C GLY A 514 -13.61 -48.81 -30.83
N SER A 515 -14.26 -47.99 -30.00
CA SER A 515 -15.64 -48.25 -29.54
C SER A 515 -16.27 -46.99 -28.93
N GLU A 516 -17.44 -46.60 -29.46
CA GLU A 516 -18.20 -45.42 -29.05
C GLU A 516 -18.78 -45.61 -27.63
N PHE A 517 -18.09 -45.08 -26.63
CA PHE A 517 -18.70 -44.65 -25.37
C PHE A 517 -18.80 -43.13 -25.41
N VAL A 518 -20.02 -42.60 -25.59
CA VAL A 518 -20.29 -41.17 -25.42
C VAL A 518 -20.16 -40.86 -23.92
N PRO A 519 -19.16 -40.07 -23.47
CA PRO A 519 -19.08 -39.68 -22.08
C PRO A 519 -20.19 -38.65 -21.81
N ALA A 520 -20.90 -38.80 -20.69
CA ALA A 520 -21.79 -37.76 -20.20
C ALA A 520 -21.00 -36.44 -20.10
N ALA A 521 -21.42 -35.44 -20.88
CA ALA A 521 -20.75 -34.15 -20.95
C ALA A 521 -20.61 -33.55 -19.55
N SER A 522 -19.39 -33.17 -19.19
CA SER A 522 -19.12 -32.29 -18.06
C SER A 522 -20.01 -31.04 -18.15
N PRO A 523 -20.59 -30.54 -17.04
CA PRO A 523 -21.43 -29.35 -17.07
C PRO A 523 -20.67 -28.18 -17.69
N ASP A 524 -21.32 -27.45 -18.61
CA ASP A 524 -20.75 -26.24 -19.20
C ASP A 524 -20.40 -25.26 -18.07
N ALA A 525 -19.25 -24.59 -18.16
CA ALA A 525 -18.76 -23.69 -17.11
C ALA A 525 -19.77 -22.58 -16.78
N GLY A 526 -20.60 -22.18 -17.76
CA GLY A 526 -21.71 -21.25 -17.59
C GLY A 526 -22.83 -21.78 -16.68
N GLU A 527 -23.18 -23.06 -16.76
CA GLU A 527 -24.23 -23.68 -15.93
C GLU A 527 -23.82 -23.70 -14.45
N VAL A 528 -22.56 -24.04 -14.16
CA VAL A 528 -22.01 -24.05 -12.80
C VAL A 528 -22.08 -22.65 -12.17
N ILE A 529 -21.72 -21.61 -12.92
CA ILE A 529 -21.78 -20.22 -12.46
C ILE A 529 -23.24 -19.80 -12.18
N LEU A 530 -24.18 -20.15 -13.06
CA LEU A 530 -25.60 -19.81 -12.88
C LEU A 530 -26.20 -20.51 -11.65
N MET A 531 -25.91 -21.80 -11.46
CA MET A 531 -26.40 -22.55 -10.29
C MET A 531 -25.85 -21.98 -8.98
N ALA A 532 -24.54 -21.69 -8.94
CA ALA A 532 -23.91 -21.08 -7.76
C ALA A 532 -24.48 -19.68 -7.46
N GLY A 533 -24.72 -18.87 -8.49
CA GLY A 533 -25.33 -17.55 -8.32
C GLY A 533 -26.80 -17.61 -7.88
N ILE A 534 -27.58 -18.60 -8.32
CA ILE A 534 -28.95 -18.84 -7.81
C ILE A 534 -28.90 -19.16 -6.31
N GLN A 535 -27.92 -19.95 -5.86
CA GLN A 535 -27.73 -20.23 -4.45
C GLN A 535 -27.32 -18.98 -3.65
N ASP A 536 -26.40 -18.16 -4.18
CA ASP A 536 -26.00 -16.88 -3.56
C ASP A 536 -27.20 -15.95 -3.36
N VAL A 537 -28.08 -15.85 -4.37
CA VAL A 537 -29.30 -15.04 -4.34
C VAL A 537 -30.31 -15.60 -3.33
N SER A 538 -30.53 -16.92 -3.34
CA SER A 538 -31.45 -17.57 -2.41
C SER A 538 -31.01 -17.36 -0.95
N ASN A 539 -29.72 -17.54 -0.68
CA ASN A 539 -29.15 -17.28 0.65
C ASN A 539 -29.24 -15.79 1.03
N ALA A 540 -29.16 -14.87 0.06
CA ALA A 540 -29.33 -13.45 0.31
C ALA A 540 -30.77 -13.09 0.71
N LEU A 541 -31.76 -13.70 0.06
CA LEU A 541 -33.18 -13.45 0.32
C LEU A 541 -33.69 -14.02 1.65
N VAL A 542 -33.00 -15.02 2.21
CA VAL A 542 -33.34 -15.60 3.53
C VAL A 542 -32.88 -14.71 4.69
N SER A 543 -31.82 -13.92 4.51
CA SER A 543 -31.30 -12.94 5.49
C SER A 543 -31.93 -11.56 5.30
N GLU A 544 -31.77 -10.64 6.27
CA GLU A 544 -32.06 -9.21 6.02
C GLU A 544 -31.26 -8.71 4.82
N PHE A 545 -31.95 -8.21 3.79
CA PHE A 545 -31.32 -7.82 2.53
C PHE A 545 -31.75 -6.44 2.04
N ARG A 546 -30.87 -5.80 1.29
CA ARG A 546 -31.18 -4.59 0.52
C ARG A 546 -31.44 -5.00 -0.93
N LEU A 547 -32.56 -4.55 -1.50
CA LEU A 547 -32.97 -4.89 -2.87
C LEU A 547 -31.85 -4.69 -3.90
N ASN A 548 -31.16 -3.54 -3.83
CA ASN A 548 -30.11 -3.19 -4.80
C ASN A 548 -28.95 -4.20 -4.78
N ASP A 549 -28.65 -4.80 -3.62
CA ASP A 549 -27.53 -5.74 -3.48
C ASP A 549 -27.87 -7.10 -4.07
N VAL A 550 -29.11 -7.58 -3.87
CA VAL A 550 -29.60 -8.81 -4.52
C VAL A 550 -29.63 -8.65 -6.04
N LEU A 551 -30.12 -7.52 -6.54
CA LEU A 551 -30.13 -7.24 -7.98
C LEU A 551 -28.71 -7.18 -8.57
N ARG A 552 -27.72 -6.70 -7.82
CA ARG A 552 -26.31 -6.74 -8.25
C ARG A 552 -25.77 -8.15 -8.39
N ILE A 553 -26.02 -9.01 -7.40
CA ILE A 553 -25.62 -10.44 -7.45
C ILE A 553 -26.22 -11.11 -8.70
N ILE A 554 -27.50 -10.83 -8.98
CA ILE A 554 -28.19 -11.38 -10.17
C ILE A 554 -27.52 -10.91 -11.47
N LEU A 555 -27.33 -9.60 -11.64
CA LEU A 555 -26.73 -9.05 -12.87
C LEU A 555 -25.28 -9.52 -13.05
N GLU A 556 -24.50 -9.62 -11.96
CA GLU A 556 -23.14 -10.17 -12.01
C GLU A 556 -23.13 -11.63 -12.44
N THR A 557 -24.04 -12.44 -11.88
CA THR A 557 -24.17 -13.86 -12.24
C THR A 557 -24.47 -14.00 -13.73
N ILE A 558 -25.41 -13.20 -14.25
CA ILE A 558 -25.74 -13.18 -15.68
C ILE A 558 -24.52 -12.76 -16.51
N TYR A 559 -23.83 -11.69 -16.10
CA TYR A 559 -22.64 -11.17 -16.80
C TYR A 559 -21.53 -12.22 -16.91
N ARG A 560 -21.23 -12.93 -15.82
CA ARG A 560 -20.12 -13.91 -15.76
C ARG A 560 -20.44 -15.21 -16.48
N ALA A 561 -21.67 -15.72 -16.39
CA ALA A 561 -22.03 -17.02 -16.94
C ALA A 561 -21.86 -17.12 -18.46
N LYS A 562 -22.17 -16.04 -19.18
CA LYS A 562 -22.14 -16.00 -20.65
C LYS A 562 -21.26 -14.88 -21.20
N GLY A 563 -20.37 -14.30 -20.39
CA GLY A 563 -19.46 -13.23 -20.81
C GLY A 563 -20.13 -12.12 -21.63
N PHE A 564 -21.36 -11.73 -21.26
CA PHE A 564 -22.04 -10.63 -21.96
C PHE A 564 -21.14 -9.41 -21.95
N ARG A 565 -21.16 -8.61 -23.03
CA ARG A 565 -20.41 -7.37 -23.07
C ARG A 565 -20.99 -6.38 -22.06
N THR A 566 -22.32 -6.28 -22.02
CA THR A 566 -23.00 -5.36 -21.11
C THR A 566 -24.22 -6.05 -20.53
N VAL A 567 -24.45 -5.88 -19.22
CA VAL A 567 -25.69 -6.29 -18.55
C VAL A 567 -26.18 -5.11 -17.71
N ILE A 568 -27.41 -4.64 -17.94
CA ILE A 568 -27.96 -3.42 -17.34
C ILE A 568 -29.33 -3.69 -16.73
N LEU A 569 -29.55 -3.16 -15.53
CA LEU A 569 -30.86 -3.05 -14.93
C LEU A 569 -31.48 -1.70 -15.28
N CYS A 570 -32.67 -1.74 -15.88
CA CYS A 570 -33.53 -0.59 -16.11
C CYS A 570 -34.71 -0.62 -15.14
N ILE A 571 -35.07 0.53 -14.58
CA ILE A 571 -36.19 0.68 -13.65
C ILE A 571 -37.19 1.69 -14.22
N ARG A 572 -38.48 1.45 -13.99
CA ARG A 572 -39.53 2.39 -14.34
C ARG A 572 -39.51 3.60 -13.43
N ASP A 573 -39.47 4.79 -14.02
CA ASP A 573 -39.78 6.03 -13.33
C ASP A 573 -41.27 6.32 -13.42
N GLY A 574 -41.94 6.37 -12.27
CA GLY A 574 -43.37 6.64 -12.17
C GLY A 574 -43.76 8.08 -12.52
N ARG A 575 -42.81 9.04 -12.42
CA ARG A 575 -43.10 10.47 -12.69
C ARG A 575 -43.09 10.77 -14.19
N SER A 576 -42.11 10.25 -14.92
CA SER A 576 -41.96 10.47 -16.36
C SER A 576 -42.55 9.35 -17.23
N ASN A 577 -43.12 8.32 -16.60
CA ASN A 577 -43.61 7.09 -17.25
C ASN A 577 -42.60 6.55 -18.29
N SER A 578 -41.33 6.46 -17.89
CA SER A 578 -40.23 6.06 -18.76
C SER A 578 -39.38 4.99 -18.09
N MET A 579 -38.75 4.12 -18.87
CA MET A 579 -37.73 3.20 -18.39
C MET A 579 -36.37 3.88 -18.42
N LEU A 580 -35.65 3.79 -17.30
CA LEU A 580 -34.33 4.39 -17.11
C LEU A 580 -33.31 3.33 -16.73
N GLY A 581 -32.19 3.26 -17.44
CA GLY A 581 -31.03 2.49 -17.04
C GLY A 581 -30.46 3.02 -15.73
N ARG A 582 -30.31 2.15 -14.73
CA ARG A 582 -29.84 2.53 -13.38
C ARG A 582 -28.38 2.18 -13.16
N PHE A 583 -28.03 0.91 -13.30
CA PHE A 583 -26.65 0.41 -13.16
C PHE A 583 -26.48 -0.90 -13.92
N GLY A 584 -25.23 -1.32 -14.13
CA GLY A 584 -24.90 -2.52 -14.88
C GLY A 584 -23.42 -2.92 -14.80
N PHE A 585 -23.13 -4.07 -15.40
CA PHE A 585 -21.78 -4.65 -15.50
C PHE A 585 -21.30 -4.67 -16.96
N GLY A 586 -20.01 -4.40 -17.16
CA GLY A 586 -19.37 -4.33 -18.48
C GLY A 586 -18.53 -3.07 -18.71
N PRO A 587 -17.61 -3.06 -19.70
CA PRO A 587 -16.62 -1.99 -19.88
C PRO A 587 -17.22 -0.59 -20.08
N ASN A 588 -18.41 -0.48 -20.69
CA ASN A 588 -19.11 0.80 -20.92
C ASN A 588 -20.50 0.84 -20.24
N ALA A 589 -20.78 -0.07 -19.29
CA ALA A 589 -22.11 -0.18 -18.70
C ALA A 589 -22.65 1.12 -18.06
N PRO A 590 -21.85 1.96 -17.37
CA PRO A 590 -22.34 3.21 -16.80
C PRO A 590 -22.76 4.26 -17.84
N GLU A 591 -22.08 4.30 -18.98
CA GLU A 591 -22.43 5.21 -20.09
C GLU A 591 -23.66 4.71 -20.84
N VAL A 592 -23.71 3.41 -21.11
CA VAL A 592 -24.86 2.78 -21.78
C VAL A 592 -26.10 2.91 -20.91
N ALA A 593 -26.01 2.67 -19.59
CA ALA A 593 -27.13 2.85 -18.67
C ALA A 593 -27.69 4.28 -18.69
N ARG A 594 -26.82 5.30 -18.71
CA ARG A 594 -27.23 6.71 -18.83
C ARG A 594 -27.97 7.02 -20.14
N ARG A 595 -27.60 6.36 -21.23
CA ARG A 595 -28.24 6.50 -22.54
C ARG A 595 -29.49 5.63 -22.69
N PHE A 596 -29.69 4.66 -21.80
CA PHE A 596 -30.82 3.74 -21.82
C PHE A 596 -32.07 4.40 -21.24
N LYS A 597 -32.71 5.28 -22.03
CA LYS A 597 -33.92 5.99 -21.64
C LYS A 597 -34.96 5.94 -22.76
N PHE A 598 -36.13 5.39 -22.48
CA PHE A 598 -37.25 5.38 -23.43
C PHE A 598 -38.61 5.52 -22.71
N SER A 599 -39.56 6.15 -23.39
CA SER A 599 -40.93 6.31 -22.89
C SER A 599 -41.66 4.97 -22.90
N LEU A 600 -42.55 4.74 -21.93
CA LEU A 600 -43.46 3.59 -21.91
C LEU A 600 -44.75 3.84 -22.71
N VAL A 601 -44.85 4.96 -23.42
CA VAL A 601 -45.92 5.19 -24.41
C VAL A 601 -45.70 4.23 -25.58
N PHE A 602 -46.73 3.43 -25.89
CA PHE A 602 -46.63 2.32 -26.83
C PHE A 602 -46.01 2.73 -28.18
N ALA A 603 -44.95 2.00 -28.56
CA ALA A 603 -44.37 2.00 -29.88
C ALA A 603 -44.23 0.55 -30.37
N ALA A 604 -44.30 0.34 -31.69
CA ALA A 604 -44.22 -1.00 -32.30
C ALA A 604 -42.76 -1.53 -32.35
N ASP A 605 -42.11 -1.63 -31.20
CA ASP A 605 -40.73 -2.08 -31.06
C ASP A 605 -40.55 -3.29 -30.12
N ILE A 606 -39.35 -3.87 -30.13
CA ILE A 606 -39.01 -5.07 -29.35
C ILE A 606 -39.08 -4.86 -27.84
N PHE A 607 -38.82 -3.65 -27.33
CA PHE A 607 -38.79 -3.36 -25.90
C PHE A 607 -40.21 -3.24 -25.36
N HIS A 608 -41.09 -2.55 -26.09
CA HIS A 608 -42.51 -2.48 -25.79
C HIS A 608 -43.17 -3.85 -25.90
N ALA A 609 -42.84 -4.64 -26.92
CA ALA A 609 -43.35 -6.00 -27.05
C ALA A 609 -42.96 -6.89 -25.86
N ALA A 610 -41.72 -6.78 -25.36
CA ALA A 610 -41.27 -7.50 -24.17
C ALA A 610 -41.99 -7.04 -22.90
N LEU A 611 -42.10 -5.72 -22.67
CA LEU A 611 -42.67 -5.16 -21.45
C LEU A 611 -44.19 -5.28 -21.36
N ALA A 612 -44.90 -5.08 -22.46
CA ALA A 612 -46.37 -5.15 -22.49
C ALA A 612 -46.88 -6.59 -22.30
N ASN A 613 -46.18 -7.56 -22.89
CA ASN A 613 -46.57 -8.97 -22.81
C ASN A 613 -45.85 -9.72 -21.67
N GLY A 614 -44.83 -9.11 -21.04
CA GLY A 614 -44.01 -9.77 -20.02
C GLY A 614 -43.22 -10.97 -20.54
N VAL A 615 -42.88 -10.98 -21.84
CA VAL A 615 -42.21 -12.09 -22.52
C VAL A 615 -40.71 -11.82 -22.66
N ASP A 616 -39.89 -12.83 -22.37
CA ASP A 616 -38.45 -12.78 -22.59
C ASP A 616 -38.14 -12.67 -24.08
N VAL A 617 -37.31 -11.71 -24.47
CA VAL A 617 -36.89 -11.53 -25.86
C VAL A 617 -35.43 -11.89 -25.99
N LEU A 618 -35.13 -12.87 -26.85
CA LEU A 618 -33.79 -13.29 -27.24
C LEU A 618 -33.63 -13.02 -28.73
N ILE A 619 -32.69 -12.14 -29.09
CA ILE A 619 -32.40 -11.80 -30.48
C ILE A 619 -31.00 -12.27 -30.83
N SER A 620 -30.94 -13.20 -31.78
CA SER A 620 -29.70 -13.78 -32.30
C SER A 620 -28.99 -12.92 -33.33
N ASP A 621 -29.69 -12.00 -34.00
CA ASP A 621 -29.09 -10.99 -34.88
C ASP A 621 -30.01 -9.77 -35.00
N THR A 622 -29.50 -8.59 -34.63
CA THR A 622 -30.21 -7.32 -34.76
C THR A 622 -30.23 -6.78 -36.19
N SER A 623 -29.36 -7.30 -37.06
CA SER A 623 -29.20 -6.89 -38.46
C SER A 623 -30.12 -7.64 -39.42
N ASP A 624 -30.78 -8.71 -38.95
CA ASP A 624 -31.79 -9.43 -39.72
C ASP A 624 -32.90 -8.46 -40.16
N ALA A 625 -33.22 -8.45 -41.46
CA ALA A 625 -34.19 -7.56 -42.08
C ALA A 625 -35.56 -7.56 -41.38
N LYS A 626 -35.98 -8.69 -40.79
CA LYS A 626 -37.26 -8.80 -40.05
C LYS A 626 -37.22 -8.13 -38.68
N ILE A 627 -36.06 -8.11 -38.03
CA ILE A 627 -35.88 -7.63 -36.66
C ILE A 627 -35.39 -6.18 -36.69
N ALA A 628 -34.51 -5.83 -37.63
CA ALA A 628 -33.94 -4.50 -37.78
C ALA A 628 -35.03 -3.43 -37.77
N ALA A 629 -36.11 -3.58 -38.55
CA ALA A 629 -37.23 -2.64 -38.60
C ALA A 629 -37.92 -2.38 -37.24
N ARG A 630 -37.81 -3.31 -36.28
CA ARG A 630 -38.43 -3.24 -34.94
C ARG A 630 -37.46 -2.77 -33.85
N ILE A 631 -36.21 -2.45 -34.20
CA ILE A 631 -35.22 -1.92 -33.27
C ILE A 631 -35.26 -0.38 -33.30
N PRO A 632 -35.51 0.29 -32.16
CA PRO A 632 -35.62 1.74 -32.11
C PRO A 632 -34.34 2.48 -32.52
N ALA A 633 -34.52 3.66 -33.13
CA ALA A 633 -33.42 4.52 -33.54
C ALA A 633 -32.57 5.01 -32.35
N TRP A 634 -33.18 5.24 -31.18
CA TRP A 634 -32.46 5.62 -29.97
C TRP A 634 -31.49 4.51 -29.53
N PHE A 635 -31.91 3.25 -29.65
CA PHE A 635 -31.11 2.09 -29.26
C PHE A 635 -29.93 1.90 -30.21
N ARG A 636 -30.15 1.98 -31.53
CA ARG A 636 -29.05 1.89 -32.53
C ARG A 636 -27.99 2.97 -32.37
N LYS A 637 -28.38 4.18 -31.93
CA LYS A 637 -27.46 5.28 -31.65
C LYS A 637 -26.74 5.12 -30.31
N ALA A 638 -27.38 4.48 -29.34
CA ALA A 638 -26.86 4.33 -27.98
C ALA A 638 -25.96 3.10 -27.83
N VAL A 639 -26.25 2.00 -28.54
CA VAL A 639 -25.60 0.69 -28.35
C VAL A 639 -25.35 0.00 -29.69
N SER A 640 -24.10 -0.41 -29.91
CA SER A 640 -23.69 -1.21 -31.08
C SER A 640 -23.65 -2.70 -30.72
N ALA A 641 -24.83 -3.30 -30.53
CA ALA A 641 -24.99 -4.72 -30.20
C ALA A 641 -25.61 -5.49 -31.37
N HIS A 642 -25.05 -6.67 -31.68
CA HIS A 642 -25.58 -7.59 -32.71
C HIS A 642 -26.49 -8.67 -32.11
N ARG A 643 -26.30 -8.99 -30.83
CA ARG A 643 -27.15 -9.92 -30.05
C ARG A 643 -27.60 -9.25 -28.78
N LEU A 644 -28.87 -9.41 -28.44
CA LEU A 644 -29.42 -8.88 -27.20
C LEU A 644 -30.43 -9.82 -26.57
N VAL A 645 -30.52 -9.73 -25.24
CA VAL A 645 -31.51 -10.41 -24.41
C VAL A 645 -32.19 -9.38 -23.54
N VAL A 646 -33.52 -9.48 -23.45
CA VAL A 646 -34.36 -8.63 -22.62
C VAL A 646 -35.22 -9.52 -21.73
N PHE A 647 -35.06 -9.34 -20.42
CA PHE A 647 -35.88 -9.99 -19.40
C PHE A 647 -36.76 -8.93 -18.71
N PRO A 648 -38.05 -8.87 -19.02
CA PRO A 648 -38.97 -7.98 -18.32
C PRO A 648 -39.20 -8.46 -16.87
N LEU A 649 -39.24 -7.52 -15.92
CA LEU A 649 -39.54 -7.78 -14.52
C LEU A 649 -40.90 -7.16 -14.19
N CYS A 650 -41.94 -7.98 -14.29
CA CYS A 650 -43.33 -7.57 -14.06
C CYS A 650 -43.83 -8.02 -12.69
N VAL A 651 -44.47 -7.11 -11.94
CA VAL A 651 -45.13 -7.40 -10.67
C VAL A 651 -46.62 -7.18 -10.85
N LYS A 652 -47.45 -8.20 -10.57
CA LYS A 652 -48.91 -8.18 -10.79
C LYS A 652 -49.31 -7.74 -12.22
N GLY A 653 -48.54 -8.15 -13.23
CA GLY A 653 -48.80 -7.81 -14.64
C GLY A 653 -48.33 -6.42 -15.08
N SER A 654 -47.82 -5.58 -14.17
CA SER A 654 -47.25 -4.27 -14.53
C SER A 654 -45.72 -4.36 -14.64
N PRO A 655 -45.09 -3.83 -15.71
CA PRO A 655 -43.63 -3.75 -15.81
C PRO A 655 -43.08 -2.74 -14.80
N VAL A 656 -42.20 -3.23 -13.92
CA VAL A 656 -41.54 -2.42 -12.86
C VAL A 656 -40.07 -2.20 -13.19
N ALA A 657 -39.41 -3.22 -13.75
CA ALA A 657 -38.01 -3.17 -14.13
C ALA A 657 -37.74 -4.07 -15.35
N MET A 658 -36.52 -4.03 -15.88
CA MET A 658 -36.09 -4.83 -17.01
C MET A 658 -34.59 -5.09 -16.91
N ILE A 659 -34.15 -6.30 -17.22
CA ILE A 659 -32.74 -6.64 -17.37
C ILE A 659 -32.43 -6.72 -18.87
N TYR A 660 -31.42 -5.98 -19.30
CA TYR A 660 -30.87 -5.98 -20.66
C TYR A 660 -29.49 -6.62 -20.64
N ALA A 661 -29.17 -7.47 -21.61
CA ALA A 661 -27.85 -8.05 -21.78
C ALA A 661 -27.46 -8.14 -23.27
N ASP A 662 -26.19 -7.92 -23.63
CA ASP A 662 -25.77 -7.90 -25.04
C ASP A 662 -24.36 -8.44 -25.35
N ARG A 663 -24.09 -8.66 -26.65
CA ARG A 663 -22.77 -9.00 -27.21
C ARG A 663 -22.53 -8.35 -28.58
N GLN A 664 -21.25 -8.15 -28.92
CA GLN A 664 -20.81 -7.39 -30.10
C GLN A 664 -20.64 -8.22 -31.38
N HIS A 665 -20.20 -9.49 -31.33
CA HIS A 665 -19.97 -10.32 -32.53
C HIS A 665 -21.07 -11.37 -32.74
N ALA A 666 -21.44 -11.61 -34.00
CA ALA A 666 -22.34 -12.68 -34.40
C ALA A 666 -21.61 -14.03 -34.36
N GLY A 667 -22.20 -15.04 -33.68
CA GLY A 667 -21.72 -16.43 -33.71
C GLY A 667 -21.05 -16.96 -32.43
N GLU A 668 -20.69 -16.11 -31.45
CA GLU A 668 -19.83 -16.55 -30.33
C GLU A 668 -20.54 -17.24 -29.16
N ILE A 669 -21.88 -17.20 -29.03
CA ILE A 669 -22.59 -17.94 -27.97
C ILE A 669 -23.95 -18.45 -28.45
N VAL A 670 -24.15 -19.76 -28.31
CA VAL A 670 -25.46 -20.43 -28.29
C VAL A 670 -25.87 -20.56 -26.81
N ILE A 671 -27.03 -20.04 -26.44
CA ILE A 671 -27.60 -20.25 -25.09
C ILE A 671 -28.39 -21.56 -25.18
N SER A 672 -28.04 -22.56 -24.37
CA SER A 672 -28.79 -23.81 -24.32
C SER A 672 -30.16 -23.58 -23.66
N GLU A 673 -31.13 -24.47 -23.91
CA GLU A 673 -32.43 -24.38 -23.22
C GLU A 673 -32.31 -24.48 -21.70
N LYS A 674 -31.36 -25.28 -21.21
CA LYS A 674 -31.06 -25.43 -19.78
C LYS A 674 -30.56 -24.12 -19.17
N GLU A 675 -29.65 -23.43 -19.85
CA GLU A 675 -29.12 -22.15 -19.39
C GLU A 675 -30.17 -21.04 -19.45
N LEU A 676 -31.02 -21.03 -20.49
CA LEU A 676 -32.14 -20.10 -20.56
C LEU A 676 -33.12 -20.32 -19.39
N SER A 677 -33.34 -21.57 -18.98
CA SER A 677 -34.13 -21.91 -17.80
C SER A 677 -33.49 -21.37 -16.50
N LEU A 678 -32.18 -21.49 -16.34
CA LEU A 678 -31.44 -20.94 -15.20
C LEU A 678 -31.47 -19.40 -15.18
N LEU A 679 -31.31 -18.74 -16.33
CA LEU A 679 -31.46 -17.28 -16.46
C LEU A 679 -32.88 -16.82 -16.10
N ARG A 680 -33.91 -17.56 -16.53
CA ARG A 680 -35.31 -17.33 -16.13
C ARG A 680 -35.51 -17.49 -14.63
N THR A 681 -34.82 -18.45 -14.01
CA THR A 681 -34.84 -18.63 -12.55
C THR A 681 -34.26 -17.41 -11.84
N LEU A 682 -33.11 -16.89 -12.28
CA LEU A 682 -32.54 -15.65 -11.75
C LEU A 682 -33.46 -14.44 -11.94
N ARG A 683 -34.10 -14.31 -13.12
CA ARG A 683 -35.13 -13.28 -13.36
C ARG A 683 -36.29 -13.40 -12.36
N ASN A 684 -36.78 -14.61 -12.11
CA ASN A 684 -37.87 -14.83 -11.16
C ASN A 684 -37.47 -14.46 -9.73
N GLN A 685 -36.22 -14.76 -9.33
CA GLN A 685 -35.68 -14.33 -8.05
C GLN A 685 -35.58 -12.79 -7.94
N ALA A 686 -35.24 -12.09 -9.03
CA ALA A 686 -35.30 -10.62 -9.05
C ALA A 686 -36.73 -10.10 -8.85
N VAL A 687 -37.73 -10.70 -9.50
CA VAL A 687 -39.15 -10.33 -9.29
C VAL A 687 -39.57 -10.58 -7.85
N LEU A 688 -39.16 -11.70 -7.24
CA LEU A 688 -39.44 -12.02 -5.85
C LEU A 688 -38.82 -11.00 -4.90
N ALA A 689 -37.54 -10.65 -5.11
CA ALA A 689 -36.83 -9.65 -4.32
C ALA A 689 -37.53 -8.29 -4.37
N ILE A 690 -37.95 -7.86 -5.57
CA ILE A 690 -38.70 -6.60 -5.76
C ILE A 690 -40.03 -6.68 -4.99
N LYS A 691 -40.76 -7.80 -5.11
CA LYS A 691 -42.05 -7.98 -4.44
C LYS A 691 -41.95 -7.96 -2.91
N GLN A 692 -40.85 -8.46 -2.33
CA GLN A 692 -40.63 -8.44 -0.88
C GLN A 692 -40.17 -7.08 -0.35
N SER A 693 -39.65 -6.22 -1.23
CA SER A 693 -39.16 -4.87 -0.89
C SER A 693 -40.19 -3.74 -1.04
N ILE A 694 -41.33 -4.04 -1.69
CA ILE A 694 -42.50 -3.16 -1.85
C ILE A 694 -43.50 -3.55 -0.77
#